data_AF-A0A7Y2WZD3-F1
#
_entry.id   AF-A0A7Y2WZD3-F1
#
_cell.length_a   1.000
_cell.length_b   1.000
_cell.length_c   1.000
_cell.angle_alpha   90.00
_cell.angle_beta   90.00
_cell.angle_gamma   90.00
#
_symmetry.space_group_name_H-M   'P 1'
#
loop_
_entity.id
_entity.type
_entity.pdbx_description
1 polymer ?
#
loop_
_entity_poly.entity_id
_entity_poly.type
_entity_poly.pdbx_seq_one_letter_code
_entity_poly.pdbx_strand_id
1 'polypeptide(L)'
;MRPLKRLLLLLALLSALLPLAPARAEGGSLGVQDFLDQQPGPLKGYSEGGSSAAAIIESSSLYYGLSPRLHLALLEATASLISDPAPPDAALRQPFGPAGPDGFAAQVEWASRELRAGLGPYSRPPTLRFTDGLTFTLTLSQASEGVAVQRFLAQGRSSGQWRVAVDAFGKAFERYFNNELVQIGIGGSQPATPAPAPGEGFLGLPWPAGDRVVHLAYFDHVYPTVDTGDDGNTFVVTYLNQGNVQYNGHDAHDYYFPDQPVGTPILAAAAGVAYPRTHKGNGVVIEHPGGYETVYWHLSAFAPYFKGKIDGNAGVPVQAGDLIGYSGSSGFVRGTPHLHFEVRRYGKQVDPYGWYGPGPDPCAAYAGCLASTWLWSSALRGTYDFTPPGESTGGGVISAPADDTPPVGTLAVNPPADLLFQSGFDGHPVQTVGAGFPEIAGQLRYAQGRDGHALAVSGAGLAYPSADNLRPAAGTISLWAELPERYPANSIGRHYLIAASASPDGAPVYSGTLALRRDLLGPDDSPRWTFWTVGADAASANELAVADTLGPGWHHFAISWDAATGDKFLYVDGAEVARTSGVALPTDVGPVIQLGRFSYGGAPAGVNIDDLEIYQRAMGADEVAGLASASPDDSAPVIVHSRRVRLDTNAIDREGGIVAVQLGVDGDFADPQPYYDAYRWLLPPVEGEHTLAARYEDRAGNTSTVTRTVLLDLAPRMDLSLEPTGPLGATAVISATDGGGPIMMQVSQRQDFVGAEWQPLQGRFFWAWEPGQPRQLYVRLRDVGGNITAPQDAAPPEWRVYLPATLR
;
A
#
# COMPACT_ATOMS: atom_id res chain seq x y z
N MET A 1 -63.94 -69.92 -14.34
CA MET A 1 -63.11 -69.62 -15.53
C MET A 1 -61.93 -68.74 -15.09
N ARG A 2 -60.70 -69.11 -15.45
CA ARG A 2 -59.46 -68.27 -15.38
C ARG A 2 -59.64 -66.98 -16.22
N PRO A 3 -58.89 -65.86 -16.04
CA PRO A 3 -57.48 -65.69 -15.58
C PRO A 3 -57.29 -64.74 -14.35
N LEU A 4 -56.29 -64.93 -13.46
CA LEU A 4 -54.88 -64.48 -13.47
C LEU A 4 -54.72 -62.96 -13.70
N LYS A 5 -54.11 -62.10 -12.86
CA LYS A 5 -53.24 -62.26 -11.67
C LYS A 5 -53.40 -61.05 -10.72
N ARG A 6 -53.33 -61.35 -9.43
CA ARG A 6 -53.10 -60.45 -8.29
C ARG A 6 -51.73 -59.76 -8.39
N LEU A 7 -51.62 -58.50 -7.96
CA LEU A 7 -50.92 -58.18 -6.71
C LEU A 7 -51.29 -56.78 -6.21
N LEU A 8 -52.12 -56.74 -5.16
CA LEU A 8 -52.19 -55.63 -4.20
C LEU A 8 -51.04 -55.82 -3.19
N LEU A 9 -50.21 -54.79 -2.96
CA LEU A 9 -49.89 -54.19 -1.66
C LEU A 9 -48.69 -53.22 -1.78
N LEU A 10 -48.75 -52.10 -1.03
CA LEU A 10 -47.77 -51.01 -0.85
C LEU A 10 -47.68 -49.91 -1.92
N LEU A 11 -48.45 -48.83 -1.72
CA LEU A 11 -48.00 -47.46 -2.04
C LEU A 11 -48.38 -46.54 -0.86
N ALA A 12 -47.52 -46.55 0.16
CA ALA A 12 -47.39 -45.48 1.13
C ALA A 12 -45.91 -45.05 1.10
N LEU A 13 -45.68 -43.73 1.13
CA LEU A 13 -44.41 -43.00 0.95
C LEU A 13 -43.82 -42.99 -0.47
N LEU A 14 -44.21 -41.98 -1.26
CA LEU A 14 -43.28 -41.26 -2.15
C LEU A 14 -43.91 -39.91 -2.54
N SER A 15 -43.97 -38.97 -1.60
CA SER A 15 -44.10 -37.55 -1.95
C SER A 15 -42.74 -37.10 -2.44
N ALA A 16 -42.58 -37.00 -3.75
CA ALA A 16 -41.36 -36.56 -4.41
C ALA A 16 -40.96 -35.17 -3.90
N LEU A 17 -39.81 -35.11 -3.23
CA LEU A 17 -38.91 -33.97 -3.24
C LEU A 17 -38.50 -33.73 -4.69
N LEU A 18 -39.21 -32.84 -5.39
CA LEU A 18 -38.61 -32.10 -6.48
C LEU A 18 -37.64 -31.10 -5.85
N PRO A 19 -36.34 -31.10 -6.18
CA PRO A 19 -35.52 -29.95 -5.86
C PRO A 19 -36.16 -28.76 -6.59
N LEU A 20 -36.54 -27.73 -5.83
CA LEU A 20 -36.83 -26.42 -6.39
C LEU A 20 -35.61 -26.03 -7.21
N ALA A 21 -35.77 -25.92 -8.52
CA ALA A 21 -34.80 -25.18 -9.33
C ALA A 21 -34.69 -23.78 -8.70
N PRO A 22 -33.48 -23.29 -8.40
CA PRO A 22 -33.34 -21.94 -7.88
C PRO A 22 -33.98 -20.97 -8.87
N ALA A 23 -34.79 -20.06 -8.34
CA ALA A 23 -35.49 -19.06 -9.12
C ALA A 23 -34.47 -18.27 -9.95
N ARG A 24 -34.76 -18.16 -11.25
CA ARG A 24 -33.99 -17.41 -12.22
C ARG A 24 -33.95 -15.94 -11.80
N ALA A 25 -32.80 -15.44 -11.38
CA ALA A 25 -32.58 -14.01 -11.21
C ALA A 25 -32.50 -13.38 -12.61
N GLU A 26 -33.49 -12.56 -12.96
CA GLU A 26 -33.43 -11.70 -14.14
C GLU A 26 -32.31 -10.67 -13.99
N GLY A 27 -31.67 -10.30 -15.11
CA GLY A 27 -30.49 -9.43 -15.16
C GLY A 27 -30.70 -8.04 -14.58
N GLY A 28 -30.42 -7.91 -13.29
CA GLY A 28 -30.29 -6.66 -12.53
C GLY A 28 -29.09 -6.71 -11.58
N SER A 29 -28.80 -5.57 -10.96
CA SER A 29 -27.77 -5.40 -9.93
C SER A 29 -27.78 -6.52 -8.88
N LEU A 30 -26.64 -7.14 -8.58
CA LEU A 30 -26.56 -8.07 -7.46
C LEU A 30 -26.61 -7.29 -6.14
N GLY A 31 -27.72 -7.36 -5.40
CA GLY A 31 -27.70 -6.99 -3.98
C GLY A 31 -26.91 -8.03 -3.20
N VAL A 32 -25.70 -7.70 -2.75
CA VAL A 32 -24.80 -8.68 -2.10
C VAL A 32 -25.40 -9.15 -0.79
N GLN A 33 -26.03 -8.27 0.00
CA GLN A 33 -26.72 -8.68 1.21
C GLN A 33 -27.88 -9.65 0.90
N ASP A 34 -28.73 -9.31 -0.06
CA ASP A 34 -29.85 -10.19 -0.48
C ASP A 34 -29.36 -11.54 -0.99
N PHE A 35 -28.21 -11.56 -1.67
CA PHE A 35 -27.55 -12.78 -2.09
C PHE A 35 -27.08 -13.59 -0.89
N LEU A 36 -26.33 -12.97 0.03
CA LEU A 36 -25.76 -13.62 1.22
C LEU A 36 -26.85 -14.15 2.16
N ASP A 37 -27.97 -13.45 2.31
CA ASP A 37 -29.10 -13.87 3.14
C ASP A 37 -29.70 -15.22 2.69
N GLN A 38 -29.54 -15.56 1.40
CA GLN A 38 -29.99 -16.83 0.83
C GLN A 38 -28.95 -17.96 0.99
N GLN A 39 -27.76 -17.67 1.51
CA GLN A 39 -26.66 -18.63 1.61
C GLN A 39 -26.52 -19.18 3.04
N PRO A 40 -26.05 -20.42 3.19
CA PRO A 40 -25.86 -21.04 4.50
C PRO A 40 -24.71 -20.41 5.30
N GLY A 41 -23.70 -19.83 4.63
CA GLY A 41 -22.47 -19.33 5.23
C GLY A 41 -22.61 -18.13 6.19
N PRO A 42 -21.52 -17.79 6.91
CA PRO A 42 -21.55 -16.80 7.98
C PRO A 42 -21.63 -15.35 7.50
N LEU A 43 -21.29 -15.07 6.24
CA LEU A 43 -21.13 -13.69 5.74
C LEU A 43 -22.41 -12.85 5.86
N LYS A 44 -23.60 -13.45 5.81
CA LYS A 44 -24.89 -12.74 5.99
C LYS A 44 -25.01 -11.98 7.31
N GLY A 45 -24.34 -12.47 8.36
CA GLY A 45 -24.35 -11.85 9.70
C GLY A 45 -22.97 -11.37 10.15
N TYR A 46 -21.94 -11.45 9.30
CA TYR A 46 -20.59 -11.06 9.64
C TYR A 46 -20.39 -9.55 9.48
N SER A 47 -19.65 -8.96 10.41
CA SER A 47 -19.26 -7.55 10.36
C SER A 47 -17.85 -7.33 10.91
N GLU A 48 -17.10 -6.43 10.30
CA GLU A 48 -15.76 -6.00 10.74
C GLU A 48 -15.72 -4.47 10.71
N GLY A 49 -15.18 -3.83 11.76
CA GLY A 49 -15.08 -2.37 11.81
C GLY A 49 -16.42 -1.61 11.81
N GLY A 50 -17.53 -2.26 12.17
CA GLY A 50 -18.88 -1.68 12.13
C GLY A 50 -19.62 -1.86 10.80
N SER A 51 -18.98 -2.50 9.82
CA SER A 51 -19.51 -2.71 8.47
C SER A 51 -19.85 -4.17 8.22
N SER A 52 -20.96 -4.46 7.53
CA SER A 52 -21.31 -5.84 7.16
C SER A 52 -20.39 -6.39 6.06
N ALA A 53 -20.26 -7.71 5.95
CA ALA A 53 -19.52 -8.35 4.86
C ALA A 53 -20.02 -7.91 3.48
N ALA A 54 -21.34 -7.77 3.33
CA ALA A 54 -21.94 -7.26 2.09
C ALA A 54 -21.44 -5.86 1.76
N ALA A 55 -21.47 -4.94 2.74
CA ALA A 55 -20.97 -3.59 2.57
C ALA A 55 -19.47 -3.56 2.23
N ILE A 56 -18.65 -4.40 2.88
CA ILE A 56 -17.21 -4.53 2.61
C ILE A 56 -16.97 -4.95 1.16
N ILE A 57 -17.68 -5.97 0.68
CA ILE A 57 -17.55 -6.52 -0.67
C ILE A 57 -18.05 -5.52 -1.71
N GLU A 58 -19.24 -4.96 -1.53
CA GLU A 58 -19.84 -4.01 -2.47
C GLU A 58 -19.00 -2.74 -2.58
N SER A 59 -18.60 -2.16 -1.45
CA SER A 59 -17.83 -0.91 -1.45
C SER A 59 -16.42 -1.09 -2.02
N SER A 60 -15.73 -2.19 -1.70
CA SER A 60 -14.41 -2.46 -2.29
C SER A 60 -14.55 -2.71 -3.79
N SER A 61 -15.51 -3.56 -4.20
CA SER A 61 -15.75 -3.82 -5.62
C SER A 61 -16.10 -2.53 -6.36
N LEU A 62 -16.95 -1.69 -5.78
CA LEU A 62 -17.31 -0.40 -6.32
C LEU A 62 -16.10 0.52 -6.40
N TYR A 63 -15.32 0.67 -5.33
CA TYR A 63 -14.13 1.52 -5.31
C TYR A 63 -13.14 1.14 -6.41
N TYR A 64 -12.88 -0.15 -6.63
CA TYR A 64 -11.93 -0.66 -7.62
C TYR A 64 -12.54 -0.91 -9.02
N GLY A 65 -13.80 -0.56 -9.27
CA GLY A 65 -14.45 -0.80 -10.58
C GLY A 65 -14.55 -2.28 -10.96
N LEU A 66 -14.79 -3.15 -9.96
CA LEU A 66 -14.89 -4.61 -10.11
C LEU A 66 -16.32 -5.11 -9.87
N SER A 67 -16.62 -6.30 -10.40
CA SER A 67 -17.88 -6.98 -10.05
C SER A 67 -17.76 -7.66 -8.68
N PRO A 68 -18.72 -7.45 -7.75
CA PRO A 68 -18.74 -8.15 -6.46
C PRO A 68 -18.89 -9.68 -6.62
N ARG A 69 -19.34 -10.15 -7.79
CA ARG A 69 -19.41 -11.58 -8.12
C ARG A 69 -18.05 -12.26 -8.14
N LEU A 70 -16.99 -11.54 -8.54
CA LEU A 70 -15.62 -12.06 -8.52
C LEU A 70 -15.17 -12.33 -7.09
N HIS A 71 -15.40 -11.38 -6.18
CA HIS A 71 -15.10 -11.54 -4.75
C HIS A 71 -15.87 -12.71 -4.15
N LEU A 72 -17.18 -12.78 -4.36
CA LEU A 72 -18.01 -13.86 -3.84
C LEU A 72 -17.53 -15.24 -4.33
N ALA A 73 -17.24 -15.39 -5.62
CA ALA A 73 -16.72 -16.65 -6.15
C ALA A 73 -15.33 -17.01 -5.61
N LEU A 74 -14.45 -16.02 -5.39
CA LEU A 74 -13.15 -16.26 -4.74
C LEU A 74 -13.30 -16.68 -3.28
N LEU A 75 -14.15 -16.00 -2.50
CA LEU A 75 -14.41 -16.31 -1.10
C LEU A 75 -14.95 -17.73 -0.92
N GLU A 76 -15.78 -18.19 -1.86
CA GLU A 76 -16.17 -19.60 -1.93
C GLU A 76 -14.99 -20.50 -2.30
N ALA A 77 -14.25 -20.17 -3.37
CA ALA A 77 -13.19 -21.02 -3.90
C ALA A 77 -12.03 -21.27 -2.94
N THR A 78 -11.70 -20.29 -2.10
CA THR A 78 -10.52 -20.33 -1.23
C THR A 78 -10.85 -20.67 0.22
N ALA A 79 -12.07 -20.35 0.68
CA ALA A 79 -12.44 -20.42 2.08
C ALA A 79 -13.88 -20.95 2.34
N SER A 80 -14.62 -21.31 1.29
CA SER A 80 -16.01 -21.83 1.39
C SER A 80 -16.97 -20.92 2.17
N LEU A 81 -16.72 -19.61 2.21
CA LEU A 81 -17.47 -18.69 3.08
C LEU A 81 -18.92 -18.44 2.64
N ILE A 82 -19.31 -18.94 1.47
CA ILE A 82 -20.69 -18.87 0.98
C ILE A 82 -21.46 -20.14 1.37
N SER A 83 -20.89 -21.32 1.14
CA SER A 83 -21.58 -22.60 1.33
C SER A 83 -21.38 -23.27 2.69
N ASP A 84 -20.28 -23.01 3.40
CA ASP A 84 -20.00 -23.61 4.71
C ASP A 84 -20.64 -22.79 5.84
N PRO A 85 -21.59 -23.33 6.64
CA PRO A 85 -22.19 -22.62 7.76
C PRO A 85 -21.23 -22.41 8.95
N ALA A 86 -20.09 -23.11 9.01
CA ALA A 86 -19.15 -23.04 10.14
C ALA A 86 -17.68 -23.18 9.69
N PRO A 87 -17.17 -22.25 8.85
CA PRO A 87 -15.79 -22.26 8.43
C PRO A 87 -14.85 -21.95 9.62
N PRO A 88 -13.57 -22.37 9.59
CA PRO A 88 -12.61 -22.01 10.63
C PRO A 88 -12.44 -20.50 10.77
N ASP A 89 -12.25 -19.97 11.98
CA ASP A 89 -12.09 -18.52 12.23
C ASP A 89 -10.98 -17.88 11.38
N ALA A 90 -9.89 -18.62 11.13
CA ALA A 90 -8.80 -18.16 10.27
C ALA A 90 -9.25 -17.88 8.82
N ALA A 91 -10.28 -18.59 8.34
CA ALA A 91 -10.85 -18.41 7.00
C ALA A 91 -11.65 -17.10 6.89
N LEU A 92 -12.24 -16.61 7.99
CA LEU A 92 -12.88 -15.28 8.03
C LEU A 92 -11.84 -14.17 8.08
N ARG A 93 -10.74 -14.37 8.82
CA ARG A 93 -9.69 -13.36 8.98
C ARG A 93 -8.76 -13.24 7.76
N GLN A 94 -8.48 -14.35 7.07
CA GLN A 94 -7.60 -14.41 5.90
C GLN A 94 -8.17 -15.31 4.79
N PRO A 95 -9.31 -14.94 4.19
CA PRO A 95 -10.04 -15.81 3.26
C PRO A 95 -9.24 -16.21 2.01
N PHE A 96 -8.29 -15.40 1.55
CA PHE A 96 -7.47 -15.71 0.37
C PHE A 96 -6.10 -16.28 0.72
N GLY A 97 -5.81 -16.47 2.00
CA GLY A 97 -4.59 -17.08 2.53
C GLY A 97 -3.59 -16.09 3.13
N PRO A 98 -2.52 -16.61 3.77
CA PRO A 98 -1.57 -15.82 4.57
C PRO A 98 -0.55 -15.02 3.75
N ALA A 99 -0.67 -15.02 2.42
CA ALA A 99 0.09 -14.13 1.56
C ALA A 99 -0.46 -12.69 1.60
N GLY A 100 -1.77 -12.55 1.82
CA GLY A 100 -2.44 -11.27 1.97
C GLY A 100 -2.32 -10.70 3.39
N PRO A 101 -2.84 -9.47 3.60
CA PRO A 101 -2.86 -8.82 4.91
C PRO A 101 -3.76 -9.57 5.90
N ASP A 102 -3.75 -9.10 7.14
CA ASP A 102 -4.59 -9.63 8.21
C ASP A 102 -5.90 -8.83 8.32
N GLY A 103 -7.05 -9.52 8.41
CA GLY A 103 -8.39 -8.92 8.48
C GLY A 103 -9.22 -9.13 7.21
N PHE A 104 -10.54 -9.29 7.36
CA PHE A 104 -11.44 -9.61 6.25
C PHE A 104 -11.51 -8.48 5.23
N ALA A 105 -11.70 -7.24 5.68
CA ALA A 105 -11.77 -6.05 4.85
C ALA A 105 -10.44 -5.80 4.13
N ALA A 106 -9.32 -5.95 4.82
CA ALA A 106 -7.98 -5.81 4.24
C ALA A 106 -7.72 -6.87 3.16
N GLN A 107 -8.21 -8.10 3.35
CA GLN A 107 -8.09 -9.17 2.36
C GLN A 107 -8.96 -8.94 1.12
N VAL A 108 -10.21 -8.49 1.28
CA VAL A 108 -11.10 -8.14 0.16
C VAL A 108 -10.52 -6.97 -0.63
N GLU A 109 -9.95 -5.98 0.05
CA GLU A 109 -9.29 -4.84 -0.57
C GLU A 109 -8.04 -5.25 -1.34
N TRP A 110 -7.16 -6.03 -0.72
CA TRP A 110 -5.99 -6.60 -1.39
C TRP A 110 -6.40 -7.39 -2.63
N ALA A 111 -7.39 -8.27 -2.53
CA ALA A 111 -7.91 -9.02 -3.68
C ALA A 111 -8.47 -8.10 -4.76
N SER A 112 -9.17 -7.03 -4.39
CA SER A 112 -9.68 -6.05 -5.36
C SER A 112 -8.53 -5.41 -6.15
N ARG A 113 -7.46 -4.99 -5.47
CA ARG A 113 -6.27 -4.41 -6.12
C ARG A 113 -5.62 -5.40 -7.08
N GLU A 114 -5.41 -6.64 -6.66
CA GLU A 114 -4.77 -7.67 -7.47
C GLU A 114 -5.62 -8.10 -8.67
N LEU A 115 -6.94 -8.27 -8.48
CA LEU A 115 -7.88 -8.59 -9.56
C LEU A 115 -7.94 -7.49 -10.58
N ARG A 116 -7.98 -6.24 -10.11
CA ARG A 116 -7.94 -5.09 -10.97
C ARG A 116 -6.62 -5.14 -11.75
N ALA A 117 -5.44 -5.11 -11.12
CA ALA A 117 -4.14 -5.22 -11.83
C ALA A 117 -4.03 -6.42 -12.79
N GLY A 118 -4.82 -7.47 -12.56
CA GLY A 118 -5.08 -8.63 -13.41
C GLY A 118 -5.77 -8.40 -14.77
N LEU A 119 -6.41 -7.25 -14.99
CA LEU A 119 -7.23 -7.00 -16.19
C LEU A 119 -6.41 -6.58 -17.43
N GLY A 120 -5.11 -6.30 -17.28
CA GLY A 120 -4.21 -5.97 -18.40
C GLY A 120 -3.59 -4.57 -18.30
N PRO A 121 -2.93 -4.10 -19.37
CA PRO A 121 -2.85 -4.72 -20.68
C PRO A 121 -1.77 -5.80 -20.67
N TYR A 122 -1.72 -6.65 -21.69
CA TYR A 122 -0.69 -7.67 -21.80
C TYR A 122 -0.03 -7.58 -23.17
N SER A 123 1.21 -7.14 -23.23
CA SER A 123 2.04 -7.17 -24.44
C SER A 123 2.50 -8.59 -24.79
N ARG A 124 2.54 -9.48 -23.79
CA ARG A 124 2.80 -10.91 -23.90
C ARG A 124 2.01 -11.68 -22.84
N PRO A 125 1.76 -12.99 -23.01
CA PRO A 125 1.04 -13.76 -22.02
C PRO A 125 1.81 -13.86 -20.68
N PRO A 126 1.17 -13.64 -19.52
CA PRO A 126 1.85 -13.55 -18.23
C PRO A 126 2.28 -14.93 -17.69
N THR A 127 3.40 -14.97 -16.97
CA THR A 127 3.99 -16.17 -16.36
C THR A 127 3.80 -16.17 -14.85
N LEU A 128 3.02 -17.14 -14.36
CA LEU A 128 2.80 -17.43 -12.95
C LEU A 128 4.01 -18.14 -12.36
N ARG A 129 4.34 -17.81 -11.10
CA ARG A 129 5.39 -18.47 -10.30
C ARG A 129 4.78 -19.01 -9.01
N PHE A 130 5.05 -20.27 -8.69
CA PHE A 130 4.44 -20.98 -7.57
C PHE A 130 5.42 -21.24 -6.41
N THR A 131 4.91 -21.51 -5.21
CA THR A 131 5.74 -21.74 -4.01
C THR A 131 6.56 -23.03 -4.05
N ASP A 132 6.19 -23.98 -4.91
CA ASP A 132 6.93 -25.21 -5.21
C ASP A 132 8.05 -25.01 -6.25
N GLY A 133 8.26 -23.77 -6.71
CA GLY A 133 9.30 -23.40 -7.68
C GLY A 133 8.93 -23.59 -9.14
N LEU A 134 7.72 -24.11 -9.44
CA LEU A 134 7.24 -24.27 -10.80
C LEU A 134 6.71 -22.95 -11.39
N THR A 135 6.64 -22.88 -12.72
CA THR A 135 6.07 -21.74 -13.45
C THR A 135 4.99 -22.19 -14.46
N PHE A 136 4.07 -21.28 -14.81
CA PHE A 136 3.04 -21.53 -15.82
C PHE A 136 2.67 -20.25 -16.57
N THR A 137 2.71 -20.28 -17.90
CA THR A 137 2.34 -19.12 -18.73
C THR A 137 0.87 -19.20 -19.13
N LEU A 138 0.09 -18.16 -18.80
CA LEU A 138 -1.32 -18.04 -19.15
C LEU A 138 -1.50 -17.79 -20.65
N THR A 139 -2.73 -17.98 -21.17
CA THR A 139 -3.12 -17.51 -22.49
C THR A 139 -3.90 -16.20 -22.39
N LEU A 140 -3.79 -15.34 -23.41
CA LEU A 140 -4.62 -14.13 -23.56
C LEU A 140 -5.88 -14.37 -24.39
N SER A 141 -6.12 -15.62 -24.83
CA SER A 141 -7.35 -16.00 -25.56
C SER A 141 -8.58 -16.15 -24.68
N GLN A 142 -8.46 -15.89 -23.38
CA GLN A 142 -9.53 -15.95 -22.38
C GLN A 142 -9.95 -14.54 -21.98
N ALA A 143 -11.08 -14.41 -21.27
CA ALA A 143 -11.50 -13.13 -20.71
C ALA A 143 -10.44 -12.56 -19.74
N SER A 144 -10.27 -11.25 -19.75
CA SER A 144 -9.35 -10.50 -18.88
C SER A 144 -9.53 -10.83 -17.39
N GLU A 145 -10.77 -10.97 -16.95
CA GLU A 145 -11.16 -11.35 -15.58
C GLU A 145 -10.68 -12.76 -15.25
N GLY A 146 -10.66 -13.66 -16.23
CA GLY A 146 -10.10 -15.01 -16.08
C GLY A 146 -8.58 -15.00 -15.93
N VAL A 147 -7.89 -14.12 -16.66
CA VAL A 147 -6.44 -13.87 -16.48
C VAL A 147 -6.18 -13.32 -15.08
N ALA A 148 -6.95 -12.31 -14.67
CA ALA A 148 -6.85 -11.66 -13.38
C ALA A 148 -6.99 -12.63 -12.21
N VAL A 149 -8.07 -13.42 -12.22
CA VAL A 149 -8.35 -14.42 -11.18
C VAL A 149 -7.24 -15.46 -11.10
N GLN A 150 -6.73 -15.94 -12.24
CA GLN A 150 -5.65 -16.93 -12.24
C GLN A 150 -4.32 -16.37 -11.73
N ARG A 151 -4.01 -15.11 -12.03
CA ARG A 151 -2.85 -14.41 -11.45
C ARG A 151 -2.98 -14.26 -9.95
N PHE A 152 -4.13 -13.77 -9.47
CA PHE A 152 -4.39 -13.62 -8.04
C PHE A 152 -4.30 -14.95 -7.29
N LEU A 153 -4.93 -16.00 -7.82
CA LEU A 153 -4.91 -17.33 -7.18
C LEU A 153 -3.51 -17.95 -7.14
N ALA A 154 -2.56 -17.55 -8.00
CA ALA A 154 -1.20 -18.07 -7.95
C ALA A 154 -0.43 -17.61 -6.70
N GLN A 155 -0.81 -16.47 -6.13
CA GLN A 155 -0.09 -15.85 -5.02
C GLN A 155 -0.11 -16.74 -3.77
N GLY A 156 1.08 -17.07 -3.27
CA GLY A 156 1.24 -17.89 -2.06
C GLY A 156 0.84 -19.36 -2.21
N ARG A 157 0.59 -19.88 -3.42
CA ARG A 157 0.15 -21.27 -3.66
C ARG A 157 1.19 -22.09 -4.42
N SER A 158 1.20 -23.40 -4.16
CA SER A 158 1.89 -24.36 -5.03
C SER A 158 1.10 -24.56 -6.32
N SER A 159 1.73 -25.12 -7.36
CA SER A 159 1.06 -25.40 -8.63
C SER A 159 -0.16 -26.33 -8.46
N GLY A 160 -0.10 -27.26 -7.51
CA GLY A 160 -1.20 -28.17 -7.17
C GLY A 160 -2.36 -27.45 -6.49
N GLN A 161 -2.07 -26.61 -5.48
CA GLN A 161 -3.08 -25.81 -4.80
C GLN A 161 -3.74 -24.80 -5.73
N TRP A 162 -2.96 -24.18 -6.62
CA TRP A 162 -3.47 -23.26 -7.64
C TRP A 162 -4.50 -23.91 -8.56
N ARG A 163 -4.20 -25.09 -9.11
CA ARG A 163 -5.15 -25.83 -9.97
C ARG A 163 -6.48 -26.11 -9.28
N VAL A 164 -6.43 -26.52 -8.00
CA VAL A 164 -7.63 -26.78 -7.20
C VAL A 164 -8.43 -25.50 -6.99
N ALA A 165 -7.76 -24.39 -6.66
CA ALA A 165 -8.43 -23.10 -6.45
C ALA A 165 -9.08 -22.54 -7.72
N VAL A 166 -8.41 -22.66 -8.88
CA VAL A 166 -8.95 -22.22 -10.18
C VAL A 166 -10.19 -23.03 -10.57
N ASP A 167 -10.16 -24.35 -10.39
CA ASP A 167 -11.32 -25.23 -10.63
C ASP A 167 -12.48 -24.91 -9.66
N ALA A 168 -12.18 -24.68 -8.38
CA ALA A 168 -13.18 -24.29 -7.39
C ALA A 168 -13.82 -22.93 -7.72
N PHE A 169 -13.04 -21.96 -8.19
CA PHE A 169 -13.54 -20.67 -8.65
C PHE A 169 -14.49 -20.83 -9.84
N GLY A 170 -14.09 -21.59 -10.87
CA GLY A 170 -14.95 -21.83 -12.03
C GLY A 170 -16.30 -22.44 -11.64
N LYS A 171 -16.29 -23.43 -10.75
CA LYS A 171 -17.52 -24.07 -10.23
C LYS A 171 -18.37 -23.10 -9.42
N ALA A 172 -17.76 -22.26 -8.57
CA ALA A 172 -18.49 -21.27 -7.79
C ALA A 172 -19.12 -20.20 -8.69
N PHE A 173 -18.37 -19.70 -9.65
CA PHE A 173 -18.82 -18.65 -10.57
C PHE A 173 -19.94 -19.13 -11.50
N GLU A 174 -19.85 -20.37 -11.98
CA GLU A 174 -20.94 -21.04 -12.71
C GLU A 174 -22.17 -21.24 -11.81
N ARG A 175 -21.98 -21.82 -10.62
CA ARG A 175 -23.08 -22.17 -9.70
C ARG A 175 -23.88 -20.96 -9.25
N TYR A 176 -23.21 -19.90 -8.83
CA TYR A 176 -23.88 -18.74 -8.21
C TYR A 176 -24.26 -17.67 -9.23
N PHE A 177 -23.54 -17.58 -10.36
CA PHE A 177 -23.66 -16.46 -11.29
C PHE A 177 -23.80 -16.87 -12.75
N ASN A 178 -23.92 -18.16 -13.08
CA ASN A 178 -24.06 -18.65 -14.45
C ASN A 178 -22.94 -18.17 -15.40
N ASN A 179 -21.73 -17.96 -14.86
CA ASN A 179 -20.59 -17.35 -15.58
C ASN A 179 -20.86 -15.92 -16.11
N GLU A 180 -21.84 -15.22 -15.54
CA GLU A 180 -22.18 -13.85 -15.94
C GLU A 180 -21.50 -12.82 -15.05
N LEU A 181 -20.75 -11.93 -15.70
CA LEU A 181 -20.31 -10.65 -15.12
C LEU A 181 -21.43 -9.63 -15.40
N VAL A 182 -22.34 -9.40 -14.45
CA VAL A 182 -23.22 -8.23 -14.56
C VAL A 182 -22.43 -7.01 -14.13
N GLN A 183 -22.37 -6.01 -15.02
CA GLN A 183 -21.77 -4.70 -14.77
C GLN A 183 -22.52 -3.97 -13.65
N ILE A 184 -21.78 -3.17 -12.90
CA ILE A 184 -22.26 -2.29 -11.84
C ILE A 184 -23.39 -1.40 -12.38
N GLY A 185 -24.36 -1.20 -11.51
CA GLY A 185 -25.55 -0.37 -11.61
C GLY A 185 -26.44 -0.91 -10.52
N ILE A 186 -26.51 -0.24 -9.37
CA ILE A 186 -27.31 -0.56 -8.16
C ILE A 186 -28.79 -0.25 -8.46
N GLY A 187 -29.35 -0.91 -9.46
CA GLY A 187 -30.74 -0.74 -9.85
C GLY A 187 -31.17 -1.78 -10.86
N GLY A 188 -32.19 -2.57 -10.52
CA GLY A 188 -32.83 -3.48 -11.47
C GLY A 188 -33.42 -2.72 -12.66
N SER A 189 -33.35 -3.36 -13.84
CA SER A 189 -33.83 -2.92 -15.15
C SER A 189 -33.12 -1.70 -15.76
N GLN A 190 -32.50 -1.93 -16.93
CA GLN A 190 -32.02 -0.86 -17.81
C GLN A 190 -33.15 0.14 -18.08
N PRO A 191 -33.00 1.42 -17.72
CA PRO A 191 -33.84 2.43 -18.31
C PRO A 191 -33.45 2.53 -19.80
N ALA A 192 -34.44 2.42 -20.68
CA ALA A 192 -34.32 2.75 -22.10
C ALA A 192 -34.18 4.26 -22.33
N THR A 193 -33.40 4.97 -21.48
CA THR A 193 -33.15 6.38 -21.67
C THR A 193 -31.99 6.56 -22.64
N PRO A 194 -32.19 7.33 -23.72
CA PRO A 194 -31.12 7.58 -24.69
C PRO A 194 -29.95 8.26 -23.98
N ALA A 195 -28.73 7.90 -24.39
CA ALA A 195 -27.53 8.60 -23.96
C ALA A 195 -27.66 10.11 -24.26
N PRO A 196 -27.03 10.98 -23.46
CA PRO A 196 -26.91 12.40 -23.78
C PRO A 196 -26.37 12.60 -25.21
N ALA A 197 -26.80 13.66 -25.89
CA ALA A 197 -26.38 13.93 -27.26
C ALA A 197 -24.84 14.05 -27.34
N PRO A 198 -24.17 13.47 -28.36
CA PRO A 198 -22.73 13.56 -28.49
C PRO A 198 -22.25 15.02 -28.62
N GLY A 199 -21.28 15.43 -27.80
CA GLY A 199 -20.51 16.67 -27.99
C GLY A 199 -20.91 17.90 -27.17
N GLU A 200 -22.03 17.89 -26.42
CA GLU A 200 -22.41 19.05 -25.57
C GLU A 200 -22.01 18.89 -24.09
N GLY A 201 -21.68 17.67 -23.65
CA GLY A 201 -21.45 17.33 -22.25
C GLY A 201 -22.72 17.46 -21.39
N PHE A 202 -22.87 16.61 -20.38
CA PHE A 202 -24.06 16.62 -19.49
C PHE A 202 -23.72 16.95 -18.04
N LEU A 203 -22.42 17.02 -17.69
CA LEU A 203 -21.96 17.32 -16.34
C LEU A 203 -21.91 18.84 -16.11
N GLY A 204 -22.54 19.27 -15.02
CA GLY A 204 -22.44 20.60 -14.42
C GLY A 204 -21.37 20.67 -13.33
N LEU A 205 -21.18 21.85 -12.72
CA LEU A 205 -20.24 22.04 -11.60
C LEU A 205 -20.65 21.19 -10.38
N PRO A 206 -19.75 20.36 -9.83
CA PRO A 206 -20.04 19.59 -8.61
C PRO A 206 -19.81 20.39 -7.32
N TRP A 207 -19.62 21.71 -7.41
CA TRP A 207 -19.48 22.65 -6.29
C TRP A 207 -20.10 24.01 -6.66
N PRO A 208 -20.37 24.91 -5.69
CA PRO A 208 -20.86 26.26 -5.95
C PRO A 208 -19.93 27.08 -6.85
N ALA A 209 -20.50 27.83 -7.79
CA ALA A 209 -19.71 28.71 -8.65
C ALA A 209 -19.02 29.82 -7.83
N GLY A 210 -17.74 30.06 -8.12
CA GLY A 210 -16.93 31.10 -7.48
C GLY A 210 -16.04 30.62 -6.33
N ASP A 211 -16.19 29.37 -5.87
CA ASP A 211 -15.28 28.76 -4.91
C ASP A 211 -13.89 28.58 -5.53
N ARG A 212 -12.84 28.85 -4.72
CA ARG A 212 -11.46 28.60 -5.14
C ARG A 212 -11.20 27.10 -5.08
N VAL A 213 -10.74 26.54 -6.20
CA VAL A 213 -10.48 25.10 -6.34
C VAL A 213 -9.09 24.86 -6.88
N VAL A 214 -8.37 23.93 -6.25
CA VAL A 214 -7.10 23.37 -6.72
C VAL A 214 -7.37 21.95 -7.19
N HIS A 215 -7.07 21.64 -8.45
CA HIS A 215 -7.14 20.27 -8.99
C HIS A 215 -5.93 19.52 -8.44
N LEU A 216 -6.13 18.76 -7.37
CA LEU A 216 -5.07 18.03 -6.69
C LEU A 216 -4.60 16.84 -7.51
N ALA A 217 -5.53 16.04 -8.05
CA ALA A 217 -5.22 14.84 -8.82
C ALA A 217 -6.11 14.71 -10.05
N TYR A 218 -5.55 14.21 -11.16
CA TYR A 218 -6.23 14.06 -12.43
C TYR A 218 -6.48 12.59 -12.72
N PHE A 219 -7.54 12.30 -13.48
CA PHE A 219 -7.84 10.96 -13.96
C PHE A 219 -6.66 10.38 -14.73
N ASP A 220 -6.19 9.22 -14.29
CA ASP A 220 -5.09 8.54 -14.95
C ASP A 220 -5.57 7.72 -16.13
N HIS A 221 -5.00 8.03 -17.28
CA HIS A 221 -5.20 7.26 -18.50
C HIS A 221 -4.24 6.06 -18.58
N VAL A 222 -3.38 5.86 -17.56
CA VAL A 222 -2.38 4.82 -17.48
C VAL A 222 -2.77 3.78 -16.45
N TYR A 223 -3.15 2.63 -16.96
CA TYR A 223 -3.39 1.44 -16.17
C TYR A 223 -2.19 0.47 -16.34
N PRO A 224 -1.74 -0.31 -15.33
CA PRO A 224 -2.44 -0.76 -14.13
C PRO A 224 -2.05 0.02 -12.88
N THR A 225 -2.68 1.15 -12.60
CA THR A 225 -2.60 1.76 -11.27
C THR A 225 -4.03 1.88 -10.75
N VAL A 226 -4.38 1.00 -9.81
CA VAL A 226 -5.24 1.43 -8.71
C VAL A 226 -4.29 1.61 -7.56
N ASP A 227 -3.59 2.73 -7.60
CA ASP A 227 -2.93 3.24 -6.43
C ASP A 227 -3.98 3.90 -5.52
N THR A 228 -3.76 3.72 -4.23
CA THR A 228 -4.65 4.16 -3.16
C THR A 228 -4.09 5.42 -2.50
N GLY A 229 -3.34 6.22 -3.26
CA GLY A 229 -2.63 7.39 -2.75
C GLY A 229 -1.51 7.04 -1.78
N ASP A 230 -0.94 5.85 -1.90
CA ASP A 230 0.03 5.30 -0.96
C ASP A 230 1.24 4.61 -1.63
N ASP A 231 1.28 4.54 -2.96
CA ASP A 231 2.45 4.07 -3.70
C ASP A 231 3.34 5.20 -4.22
N GLY A 232 2.99 6.44 -3.86
CA GLY A 232 3.07 7.63 -4.69
C GLY A 232 4.22 7.66 -5.67
N ASN A 233 4.08 7.35 -6.97
CA ASN A 233 2.90 7.34 -7.85
C ASN A 233 2.58 8.68 -8.52
N THR A 234 3.00 9.82 -7.97
CA THR A 234 2.20 11.04 -8.04
C THR A 234 2.39 12.00 -9.23
N PHE A 235 2.92 11.65 -10.41
CA PHE A 235 3.06 12.67 -11.48
C PHE A 235 2.58 12.24 -12.88
N VAL A 236 1.56 12.95 -13.39
CA VAL A 236 1.04 12.80 -14.75
C VAL A 236 1.19 14.10 -15.58
N VAL A 237 1.28 13.95 -16.90
CA VAL A 237 1.04 15.07 -17.83
C VAL A 237 -0.46 15.23 -17.99
N THR A 238 -1.02 16.33 -17.50
CA THR A 238 -2.46 16.60 -17.57
C THR A 238 -2.92 16.85 -19.01
N TYR A 239 -4.24 16.88 -19.25
CA TYR A 239 -4.79 17.26 -20.56
C TYR A 239 -4.45 18.72 -20.97
N LEU A 240 -3.94 19.53 -20.04
CA LEU A 240 -3.39 20.88 -20.28
C LEU A 240 -1.87 20.87 -20.56
N ASN A 241 -1.26 19.70 -20.70
CA ASN A 241 0.18 19.50 -20.87
C ASN A 241 1.02 20.06 -19.71
N GLN A 242 0.49 19.98 -18.48
CA GLN A 242 1.23 20.31 -17.27
C GLN A 242 1.85 19.02 -16.73
N GLY A 243 3.19 18.94 -16.67
CA GLY A 243 3.90 17.88 -15.96
C GLY A 243 4.01 18.18 -14.45
N ASN A 244 4.51 17.22 -13.66
CA ASN A 244 4.66 17.35 -12.20
C ASN A 244 3.35 17.70 -11.46
N VAL A 245 2.23 17.16 -11.90
CA VAL A 245 0.94 17.31 -11.22
C VAL A 245 0.63 16.08 -10.39
N GLN A 246 0.35 16.28 -9.10
CA GLN A 246 0.12 15.24 -8.11
C GLN A 246 -0.93 14.22 -8.61
N TYR A 247 -0.65 12.93 -8.44
CA TYR A 247 -1.48 11.78 -8.78
C TYR A 247 -1.50 10.87 -7.54
N ASN A 248 -2.56 10.11 -7.34
CA ASN A 248 -2.71 9.23 -6.18
C ASN A 248 -3.38 7.91 -6.60
N GLY A 249 -3.20 7.54 -7.86
CA GLY A 249 -3.46 6.18 -8.25
C GLY A 249 -4.87 5.81 -8.64
N HIS A 250 -5.82 6.75 -8.63
CA HIS A 250 -7.20 6.40 -8.90
C HIS A 250 -7.73 6.97 -10.21
N ASP A 251 -8.70 6.27 -10.80
CA ASP A 251 -9.34 6.62 -12.06
C ASP A 251 -10.38 7.75 -11.86
N ALA A 252 -9.96 8.89 -11.29
CA ALA A 252 -10.82 9.99 -10.85
C ALA A 252 -10.09 11.35 -10.79
N HIS A 253 -10.84 12.41 -10.53
CA HIS A 253 -10.32 13.75 -10.31
C HIS A 253 -10.50 14.19 -8.85
N ASP A 254 -9.44 14.69 -8.21
CA ASP A 254 -9.47 15.23 -6.87
C ASP A 254 -9.43 16.76 -6.85
N TYR A 255 -10.39 17.36 -6.14
CA TYR A 255 -10.53 18.80 -6.03
C TYR A 255 -10.41 19.27 -4.56
N TYR A 256 -9.44 20.15 -4.31
CA TYR A 256 -9.21 20.79 -3.01
C TYR A 256 -9.76 22.20 -2.95
N PHE A 257 -10.37 22.53 -1.81
CA PHE A 257 -11.00 23.80 -1.54
C PHE A 257 -10.21 24.55 -0.46
N PRO A 258 -9.17 25.33 -0.80
CA PRO A 258 -8.27 25.95 0.18
C PRO A 258 -8.94 26.91 1.15
N ASP A 259 -10.06 27.52 0.76
CA ASP A 259 -10.78 28.46 1.62
C ASP A 259 -11.67 27.74 2.65
N GLN A 260 -12.10 26.52 2.33
CA GLN A 260 -12.87 25.66 3.21
C GLN A 260 -12.62 24.17 2.89
N PRO A 261 -11.46 23.61 3.31
CA PRO A 261 -11.06 22.23 2.97
C PRO A 261 -12.11 21.19 3.34
N VAL A 262 -12.66 21.33 4.55
CA VAL A 262 -13.76 20.52 5.08
C VAL A 262 -15.01 21.38 5.16
N GLY A 263 -16.11 20.90 4.60
CA GLY A 263 -17.42 21.55 4.71
C GLY A 263 -17.84 22.36 3.48
N THR A 264 -17.06 22.39 2.39
CA THR A 264 -17.50 23.01 1.13
C THR A 264 -18.69 22.23 0.57
N PRO A 265 -19.82 22.88 0.20
CA PRO A 265 -20.96 22.19 -0.39
C PRO A 265 -20.59 21.41 -1.66
N ILE A 266 -20.96 20.14 -1.74
CA ILE A 266 -20.80 19.30 -2.94
C ILE A 266 -22.16 19.07 -3.57
N LEU A 267 -22.24 19.29 -4.87
CA LEU A 267 -23.47 19.28 -5.67
C LEU A 267 -23.48 18.11 -6.66
N ALA A 268 -24.67 17.62 -7.00
CA ALA A 268 -24.83 16.65 -8.08
C ALA A 268 -24.46 17.28 -9.43
N ALA A 269 -23.44 16.76 -10.12
CA ALA A 269 -23.04 17.24 -11.45
C ALA A 269 -24.13 16.99 -12.50
N ALA A 270 -24.97 15.97 -12.33
CA ALA A 270 -26.07 15.67 -13.24
C ALA A 270 -27.27 15.06 -12.51
N ALA A 271 -28.45 15.13 -13.15
CA ALA A 271 -29.66 14.51 -12.62
C ALA A 271 -29.59 12.97 -12.67
N GLY A 272 -30.18 12.30 -11.68
CA GLY A 272 -30.09 10.86 -11.58
C GLY A 272 -30.67 10.29 -10.28
N VAL A 273 -30.25 9.08 -9.93
CA VAL A 273 -30.62 8.41 -8.67
C VAL A 273 -29.37 8.25 -7.81
N ALA A 274 -29.35 8.90 -6.65
CA ALA A 274 -28.22 8.98 -5.73
C ALA A 274 -28.29 7.91 -4.63
N TYR A 275 -27.14 7.29 -4.34
CA TYR A 275 -26.95 6.24 -3.33
C TYR A 275 -25.81 6.63 -2.38
N PRO A 276 -26.11 7.00 -1.12
CA PRO A 276 -25.10 7.32 -0.10
C PRO A 276 -24.45 6.04 0.50
N ARG A 277 -23.13 6.09 0.74
CA ARG A 277 -22.27 4.98 1.17
C ARG A 277 -21.22 5.44 2.20
N THR A 278 -20.87 4.65 3.21
CA THR A 278 -19.92 5.04 4.28
C THR A 278 -18.67 4.18 4.44
N HIS A 279 -18.62 3.01 3.79
CA HIS A 279 -17.61 1.99 4.09
C HIS A 279 -16.15 2.41 3.85
N LYS A 280 -15.90 3.26 2.86
CA LYS A 280 -14.57 3.70 2.41
C LYS A 280 -14.44 5.22 2.48
N GLY A 281 -15.17 5.82 3.42
CA GLY A 281 -15.49 7.24 3.48
C GLY A 281 -16.94 7.48 3.12
N ASN A 282 -17.47 8.64 3.50
CA ASN A 282 -18.78 9.06 3.06
C ASN A 282 -18.70 9.40 1.57
N GLY A 283 -19.57 8.80 0.77
CA GLY A 283 -19.68 9.12 -0.63
C GLY A 283 -21.06 8.88 -1.19
N VAL A 284 -21.30 9.47 -2.35
CA VAL A 284 -22.56 9.37 -3.07
C VAL A 284 -22.23 8.84 -4.46
N VAL A 285 -22.98 7.83 -4.93
CA VAL A 285 -22.95 7.43 -6.35
C VAL A 285 -24.28 7.84 -6.97
N ILE A 286 -24.23 8.52 -8.11
CA ILE A 286 -25.43 8.93 -8.83
C ILE A 286 -25.47 8.18 -10.16
N GLU A 287 -26.53 7.42 -10.37
CA GLU A 287 -26.81 6.75 -11.64
C GLU A 287 -27.53 7.70 -12.59
N HIS A 288 -27.05 7.78 -13.82
CA HIS A 288 -27.53 8.66 -14.87
C HIS A 288 -28.04 7.86 -16.09
N PRO A 289 -28.89 8.48 -16.93
CA PRO A 289 -29.25 7.94 -18.24
C PRO A 289 -28.06 7.49 -19.10
N GLY A 290 -28.27 6.52 -19.99
CA GLY A 290 -27.23 6.04 -20.92
C GLY A 290 -26.12 5.19 -20.28
N GLY A 291 -26.35 4.74 -19.05
CA GLY A 291 -25.46 3.87 -18.27
C GLY A 291 -24.30 4.61 -17.59
N TYR A 292 -24.37 5.93 -17.48
CA TYR A 292 -23.35 6.73 -16.79
C TYR A 292 -23.56 6.74 -15.28
N GLU A 293 -22.47 6.86 -14.54
CA GLU A 293 -22.48 7.04 -13.09
C GLU A 293 -21.50 8.17 -12.74
N THR A 294 -21.86 9.03 -11.78
CA THR A 294 -20.89 9.92 -11.12
C THR A 294 -20.68 9.47 -9.68
N VAL A 295 -19.43 9.48 -9.23
CA VAL A 295 -19.02 8.98 -7.93
C VAL A 295 -18.34 10.12 -7.17
N TYR A 296 -18.79 10.37 -5.94
CA TYR A 296 -18.30 11.44 -5.08
C TYR A 296 -17.81 10.81 -3.77
N TRP A 297 -16.53 10.86 -3.45
CA TRP A 297 -15.99 10.30 -2.19
C TRP A 297 -15.43 11.38 -1.24
N HIS A 298 -15.04 10.92 -0.05
CA HIS A 298 -14.38 11.67 1.01
C HIS A 298 -15.22 12.76 1.67
N LEU A 299 -16.55 12.71 1.52
CA LEU A 299 -17.45 13.72 2.07
C LEU A 299 -17.34 13.78 3.62
N SER A 300 -17.37 14.96 4.22
CA SER A 300 -17.43 15.08 5.69
C SER A 300 -18.82 14.76 6.24
N ALA A 301 -19.85 15.07 5.47
CA ALA A 301 -21.24 14.79 5.81
C ALA A 301 -22.11 14.66 4.55
N PHE A 302 -23.19 13.89 4.65
CA PHE A 302 -24.24 13.80 3.65
C PHE A 302 -25.23 14.96 3.74
N ALA A 303 -25.92 15.24 2.64
CA ALA A 303 -27.09 16.10 2.68
C ALA A 303 -28.18 15.51 3.62
N PRO A 304 -28.92 16.35 4.37
CA PRO A 304 -29.86 15.87 5.40
C PRO A 304 -30.94 14.90 4.90
N TYR A 305 -31.33 15.00 3.63
CA TYR A 305 -32.37 14.14 3.04
C TYR A 305 -31.93 12.68 2.82
N PHE A 306 -30.63 12.39 2.94
CA PHE A 306 -30.12 11.01 2.92
C PHE A 306 -30.33 10.26 4.25
N LYS A 307 -30.78 10.94 5.31
CA LYS A 307 -31.00 10.32 6.63
C LYS A 307 -31.92 9.10 6.52
N GLY A 308 -31.45 7.95 7.00
CA GLY A 308 -32.17 6.67 6.95
C GLY A 308 -32.07 5.91 5.63
N LYS A 309 -31.28 6.40 4.66
CA LYS A 309 -31.00 5.77 3.36
C LYS A 309 -29.52 5.44 3.14
N ILE A 310 -28.65 5.93 4.03
CA ILE A 310 -27.21 5.67 4.07
C ILE A 310 -26.97 4.15 4.14
N ASP A 311 -26.10 3.65 3.26
CA ASP A 311 -25.75 2.23 3.11
C ASP A 311 -26.93 1.30 2.76
N GLY A 312 -28.08 1.86 2.39
CA GLY A 312 -29.23 1.10 1.88
C GLY A 312 -29.24 1.04 0.36
N ASN A 313 -29.94 0.06 -0.21
CA ASN A 313 -30.17 -0.02 -1.67
C ASN A 313 -31.37 0.82 -2.14
N ALA A 314 -31.80 1.80 -1.34
CA ALA A 314 -32.92 2.68 -1.64
C ALA A 314 -32.42 4.04 -2.19
N GLY A 315 -32.36 4.14 -3.52
CA GLY A 315 -31.90 5.36 -4.21
C GLY A 315 -32.76 6.61 -3.95
N VAL A 316 -32.16 7.79 -4.16
CA VAL A 316 -32.81 9.10 -4.01
C VAL A 316 -32.74 9.87 -5.34
N PRO A 317 -33.86 10.23 -5.96
CA PRO A 317 -33.84 11.10 -7.13
C PRO A 317 -33.23 12.47 -6.82
N VAL A 318 -32.29 12.93 -7.65
CA VAL A 318 -31.62 14.23 -7.55
C VAL A 318 -31.59 14.93 -8.91
N GLN A 319 -31.57 16.26 -8.91
CA GLN A 319 -31.34 17.11 -10.07
C GLN A 319 -29.90 17.63 -10.09
N ALA A 320 -29.43 18.07 -11.26
CA ALA A 320 -28.14 18.76 -11.36
C ALA A 320 -28.14 20.02 -10.46
N GLY A 321 -27.11 20.20 -9.65
CA GLY A 321 -26.99 21.28 -8.68
C GLY A 321 -27.60 21.01 -7.30
N ASP A 322 -28.28 19.87 -7.08
CA ASP A 322 -28.77 19.51 -5.75
C ASP A 322 -27.60 19.24 -4.80
N LEU A 323 -27.68 19.74 -3.56
CA LEU A 323 -26.69 19.49 -2.51
C LEU A 323 -26.70 18.02 -2.12
N ILE A 324 -25.59 17.30 -2.32
CA ILE A 324 -25.46 15.88 -1.97
C ILE A 324 -24.62 15.64 -0.71
N GLY A 325 -23.77 16.59 -0.34
CA GLY A 325 -22.95 16.50 0.85
C GLY A 325 -21.96 17.65 0.95
N TYR A 326 -20.88 17.42 1.70
CA TYR A 326 -19.88 18.44 1.96
C TYR A 326 -18.47 17.84 1.84
N SER A 327 -17.51 18.59 1.31
CA SER A 327 -16.11 18.17 1.18
C SER A 327 -15.55 17.73 2.53
N GLY A 328 -14.59 16.80 2.53
CA GLY A 328 -14.04 16.28 3.78
C GLY A 328 -12.81 15.41 3.58
N SER A 329 -12.49 14.66 4.63
CA SER A 329 -11.36 13.73 4.69
C SER A 329 -11.79 12.35 5.20
N SER A 330 -13.05 11.96 4.93
CA SER A 330 -13.54 10.66 5.40
C SER A 330 -13.01 9.52 4.54
N GLY A 331 -12.81 8.35 5.17
CA GLY A 331 -12.32 7.17 4.47
C GLY A 331 -10.83 7.20 4.23
N PHE A 332 -10.41 6.83 3.03
CA PHE A 332 -9.01 6.69 2.64
C PHE A 332 -8.36 7.99 2.16
N VAL A 333 -8.44 9.03 2.99
CA VAL A 333 -7.69 10.26 2.73
C VAL A 333 -6.41 10.23 3.55
N ARG A 334 -5.27 9.91 2.90
CA ARG A 334 -3.94 10.15 3.47
C ARG A 334 -3.50 11.55 3.05
N GLY A 335 -3.80 12.57 3.87
CA GLY A 335 -3.41 13.95 3.61
C GLY A 335 -4.58 14.94 3.54
N THR A 336 -4.58 15.80 2.53
CA THR A 336 -5.46 16.99 2.44
C THR A 336 -6.93 16.61 2.16
N PRO A 337 -7.92 17.17 2.89
CA PRO A 337 -9.33 17.00 2.55
C PRO A 337 -9.66 17.44 1.11
N HIS A 338 -10.34 16.60 0.34
CA HIS A 338 -10.67 16.86 -1.07
C HIS A 338 -11.99 16.21 -1.47
N LEU A 339 -12.51 16.60 -2.63
CA LEU A 339 -13.56 15.86 -3.32
C LEU A 339 -12.91 14.95 -4.37
N HIS A 340 -13.10 13.64 -4.23
CA HIS A 340 -12.86 12.70 -5.32
C HIS A 340 -14.09 12.61 -6.22
N PHE A 341 -13.90 12.79 -7.52
CA PHE A 341 -14.94 12.80 -8.53
C PHE A 341 -14.59 11.88 -9.70
N GLU A 342 -15.38 10.83 -9.89
CA GLU A 342 -15.17 9.84 -10.94
C GLU A 342 -16.41 9.71 -11.84
N VAL A 343 -16.18 9.36 -13.11
CA VAL A 343 -17.23 9.02 -14.05
C VAL A 343 -17.05 7.61 -14.58
N ARG A 344 -18.14 6.85 -14.56
CA ARG A 344 -18.20 5.49 -15.12
C ARG A 344 -19.28 5.41 -16.18
N ARG A 345 -19.12 4.45 -17.09
CA ARG A 345 -20.18 4.02 -18.00
C ARG A 345 -20.23 2.51 -18.05
N TYR A 346 -21.36 1.95 -17.63
CA TYR A 346 -21.54 0.51 -17.47
C TYR A 346 -20.44 -0.10 -16.57
N GLY A 347 -20.12 0.54 -15.45
CA GLY A 347 -19.09 0.08 -14.52
C GLY A 347 -17.64 0.13 -15.03
N LYS A 348 -17.39 0.65 -16.25
CA LYS A 348 -16.04 0.95 -16.74
C LYS A 348 -15.77 2.45 -16.59
N GLN A 349 -14.57 2.85 -16.20
CA GLN A 349 -14.29 4.28 -16.09
C GLN A 349 -14.21 4.97 -17.45
N VAL A 350 -14.50 6.26 -17.43
CA VAL A 350 -14.35 7.19 -18.55
C VAL A 350 -13.79 8.48 -17.99
N ASP A 351 -12.66 8.97 -18.49
CA ASP A 351 -12.21 10.32 -18.14
C ASP A 351 -13.21 11.34 -18.71
N PRO A 352 -13.86 12.18 -17.86
CA PRO A 352 -14.81 13.20 -18.30
C PRO A 352 -14.17 14.43 -18.94
N TYR A 353 -12.85 14.59 -18.87
CA TYR A 353 -12.09 15.60 -19.61
C TYR A 353 -11.65 15.09 -20.98
N GLY A 354 -11.50 13.78 -21.21
CA GLY A 354 -11.12 13.23 -22.51
C GLY A 354 -9.60 13.06 -22.73
N TRP A 355 -9.20 12.39 -23.81
CA TRP A 355 -7.79 12.11 -24.14
C TRP A 355 -7.23 13.09 -25.19
N TYR A 356 -6.09 13.72 -24.89
CA TYR A 356 -5.41 14.67 -25.78
C TYR A 356 -3.88 14.44 -25.87
N GLY A 357 -3.41 13.29 -25.39
CA GLY A 357 -2.00 12.90 -25.52
C GLY A 357 -1.63 12.48 -26.95
N PRO A 358 -0.32 12.35 -27.26
CA PRO A 358 0.13 11.83 -28.54
C PRO A 358 -0.26 10.36 -28.69
N GLY A 359 -0.96 10.02 -29.77
CA GLY A 359 -1.34 8.64 -30.08
C GLY A 359 -2.78 8.27 -29.69
N PRO A 360 -3.16 6.99 -29.87
CA PRO A 360 -4.49 6.50 -29.51
C PRO A 360 -4.69 6.58 -28.00
N ASP A 361 -5.95 6.78 -27.58
CA ASP A 361 -6.32 6.79 -26.18
C ASP A 361 -5.95 5.45 -25.51
N PRO A 362 -5.04 5.47 -24.51
CA PRO A 362 -4.59 4.26 -23.84
C PRO A 362 -5.74 3.59 -23.07
N CYS A 363 -6.70 4.34 -22.51
CA CYS A 363 -7.83 3.80 -21.74
C CYS A 363 -8.61 2.74 -22.54
N ALA A 364 -8.75 2.92 -23.86
CA ALA A 364 -9.44 1.96 -24.73
C ALA A 364 -8.72 0.61 -24.90
N ALA A 365 -7.42 0.53 -24.58
CA ALA A 365 -6.66 -0.72 -24.62
C ALA A 365 -6.92 -1.63 -23.41
N TYR A 366 -7.63 -1.14 -22.39
CA TYR A 366 -7.88 -1.84 -21.13
C TYR A 366 -9.31 -2.38 -21.04
N ALA A 367 -9.46 -3.55 -20.43
CA ALA A 367 -10.79 -4.15 -20.27
C ALA A 367 -11.71 -3.34 -19.34
N GLY A 368 -11.14 -2.66 -18.33
CA GLY A 368 -11.87 -1.89 -17.30
C GLY A 368 -12.10 -0.41 -17.60
N CYS A 369 -11.61 0.10 -18.72
CA CYS A 369 -11.61 1.52 -19.07
C CYS A 369 -12.24 1.71 -20.46
N LEU A 370 -12.97 2.79 -20.67
CA LEU A 370 -13.61 3.15 -21.93
C LEU A 370 -13.02 4.44 -22.45
N ALA A 371 -12.90 4.55 -23.77
CA ALA A 371 -12.33 5.74 -24.41
C ALA A 371 -12.81 7.05 -23.76
N SER A 372 -11.84 7.80 -23.26
CA SER A 372 -11.97 9.08 -22.59
C SER A 372 -12.75 10.05 -23.47
N THR A 373 -13.70 10.75 -22.86
CA THR A 373 -14.67 11.58 -23.58
C THR A 373 -14.88 12.89 -22.83
N TRP A 374 -14.91 14.02 -23.53
CA TRP A 374 -15.32 15.29 -22.91
C TRP A 374 -16.82 15.23 -22.52
N LEU A 375 -17.10 15.19 -21.22
CA LEU A 375 -18.45 15.05 -20.65
C LEU A 375 -18.94 16.32 -19.93
N TRP A 376 -18.08 17.32 -19.75
CA TRP A 376 -18.44 18.60 -19.13
C TRP A 376 -19.26 19.49 -20.05
N SER A 377 -20.34 20.07 -19.52
CA SER A 377 -21.22 20.98 -20.26
C SER A 377 -20.45 22.16 -20.84
N SER A 378 -20.72 22.50 -22.10
CA SER A 378 -20.13 23.68 -22.75
C SER A 378 -20.40 25.00 -22.03
N ALA A 379 -21.41 25.06 -21.15
CA ALA A 379 -21.71 26.23 -20.33
C ALA A 379 -20.64 26.53 -19.26
N LEU A 380 -19.77 25.56 -18.93
CA LEU A 380 -18.71 25.70 -17.92
C LEU A 380 -17.40 26.27 -18.48
N ARG A 381 -17.35 26.57 -19.78
CA ARG A 381 -16.14 27.09 -20.42
C ARG A 381 -15.65 28.36 -19.72
N GLY A 382 -14.39 28.34 -19.29
CA GLY A 382 -13.74 29.46 -18.60
C GLY A 382 -14.21 29.72 -17.16
N THR A 383 -15.10 28.89 -16.59
CA THR A 383 -15.48 29.01 -15.16
C THR A 383 -14.47 28.36 -14.23
N TYR A 384 -13.71 27.39 -14.74
CA TYR A 384 -12.55 26.74 -14.12
C TYR A 384 -11.68 26.15 -15.25
N ASP A 385 -11.07 24.99 -15.05
CA ASP A 385 -10.30 24.24 -16.05
C ASP A 385 -11.18 23.56 -17.14
N PHE A 386 -12.50 23.75 -17.14
CA PHE A 386 -13.46 23.18 -18.10
C PHE A 386 -13.39 23.78 -19.52
N THR A 387 -12.21 23.77 -20.14
CA THR A 387 -11.99 24.18 -21.54
C THR A 387 -11.33 23.03 -22.33
N PRO A 388 -11.98 22.50 -23.40
CA PRO A 388 -11.38 21.45 -24.21
C PRO A 388 -10.07 21.89 -24.88
N PRO A 389 -9.03 21.04 -24.89
CA PRO A 389 -7.80 21.28 -25.65
C PRO A 389 -8.05 21.50 -27.14
N GLY A 390 -7.32 22.44 -27.74
CA GLY A 390 -7.47 22.84 -29.15
C GLY A 390 -8.48 23.96 -29.40
N GLU A 391 -9.31 24.31 -28.41
CA GLU A 391 -10.10 25.55 -28.43
C GLU A 391 -9.31 26.69 -27.76
N SER A 392 -8.89 27.68 -28.55
CA SER A 392 -8.00 28.77 -28.12
C SER A 392 -8.66 29.70 -27.07
N THR A 393 -7.98 29.89 -25.93
CA THR A 393 -8.01 31.15 -25.15
C THR A 393 -6.87 32.11 -25.54
N GLY A 394 -6.24 31.92 -26.71
CA GLY A 394 -5.28 32.86 -27.31
C GLY A 394 -3.79 32.53 -27.13
N GLY A 395 -3.40 31.26 -26.96
CA GLY A 395 -2.02 30.87 -26.58
C GLY A 395 -1.28 29.85 -27.46
N GLY A 396 -1.80 29.44 -28.63
CA GLY A 396 -1.13 28.46 -29.50
C GLY A 396 -1.30 26.99 -29.08
N VAL A 397 -0.90 26.07 -29.97
CA VAL A 397 -0.97 24.62 -29.72
C VAL A 397 0.17 24.22 -28.81
N ILE A 398 -0.14 23.75 -27.61
CA ILE A 398 0.83 23.20 -26.67
C ILE A 398 1.05 21.72 -27.05
N SER A 399 2.26 21.34 -27.43
CA SER A 399 2.66 19.94 -27.65
C SER A 399 3.55 19.47 -26.51
N ALA A 400 3.30 18.28 -25.96
CA ALA A 400 4.18 17.62 -25.01
C ALA A 400 5.61 17.50 -25.58
N PRO A 401 6.66 17.83 -24.82
CA PRO A 401 8.01 17.41 -25.15
C PRO A 401 8.05 15.88 -25.33
N ALA A 402 8.91 15.39 -26.23
CA ALA A 402 9.22 13.98 -26.24
C ALA A 402 10.01 13.63 -24.97
N ASP A 403 9.60 12.57 -24.29
CA ASP A 403 10.30 12.02 -23.14
C ASP A 403 11.34 10.99 -23.62
N ASP A 404 12.61 11.30 -23.40
CA ASP A 404 13.77 10.47 -23.75
C ASP A 404 14.66 10.17 -22.55
N THR A 405 14.19 10.48 -21.35
CA THR A 405 14.93 10.30 -20.09
C THR A 405 14.46 9.04 -19.39
N PRO A 406 15.35 8.10 -19.04
CA PRO A 406 14.94 6.95 -18.26
C PRO A 406 14.65 7.33 -16.81
N PRO A 407 13.75 6.58 -16.14
CA PRO A 407 13.50 6.71 -14.72
C PRO A 407 14.75 6.70 -13.85
N VAL A 408 14.70 7.40 -12.72
CA VAL A 408 15.68 7.29 -11.65
C VAL A 408 15.07 6.52 -10.50
N GLY A 409 15.63 5.36 -10.18
CA GLY A 409 15.13 4.52 -9.10
C GLY A 409 16.19 4.10 -8.10
N THR A 410 15.74 3.49 -7.01
CA THR A 410 16.55 2.94 -5.92
C THR A 410 16.14 1.50 -5.61
N LEU A 411 16.92 0.76 -4.82
CA LEU A 411 16.53 -0.58 -4.36
C LEU A 411 17.12 -0.87 -2.99
N ALA A 412 16.28 -0.98 -1.96
CA ALA A 412 16.69 -1.45 -0.63
C ALA A 412 16.11 -2.84 -0.33
N VAL A 413 16.88 -3.68 0.36
CA VAL A 413 16.48 -5.05 0.73
C VAL A 413 16.38 -5.16 2.25
N ASN A 414 15.22 -5.57 2.76
CA ASN A 414 14.94 -5.70 4.18
C ASN A 414 15.45 -4.52 5.02
N PRO A 415 15.05 -3.27 4.72
CA PRO A 415 15.42 -2.14 5.56
C PRO A 415 14.95 -2.39 7.01
N PRO A 416 15.65 -1.82 8.02
CA PRO A 416 15.25 -1.94 9.42
C PRO A 416 13.77 -1.62 9.62
N ALA A 417 13.07 -2.41 10.42
CA ALA A 417 11.62 -2.27 10.58
C ALA A 417 11.20 -0.94 11.26
N ASP A 418 12.15 -0.26 11.90
CA ASP A 418 11.99 1.04 12.54
C ASP A 418 12.50 2.22 11.71
N LEU A 419 13.10 1.99 10.54
CA LEU A 419 13.47 3.02 9.58
C LEU A 419 12.26 3.34 8.70
N LEU A 420 11.81 4.60 8.76
CA LEU A 420 10.66 5.11 8.02
C LEU A 420 11.07 5.77 6.71
N PHE A 421 12.21 6.47 6.70
CA PHE A 421 12.69 7.21 5.55
C PHE A 421 14.21 7.16 5.49
N GLN A 422 14.78 7.03 4.29
CA GLN A 422 16.21 7.13 4.03
C GLN A 422 16.45 7.75 2.65
N SER A 423 17.35 8.72 2.54
CA SER A 423 17.81 9.28 1.27
C SER A 423 19.26 9.74 1.35
N GLY A 424 20.12 9.19 0.50
CA GLY A 424 21.52 9.63 0.33
C GLY A 424 21.68 10.85 -0.58
N PHE A 425 20.67 11.20 -1.39
CA PHE A 425 20.75 12.32 -2.35
C PHE A 425 21.84 12.19 -3.43
N ASP A 426 22.14 10.95 -3.85
CA ASP A 426 23.20 10.58 -4.81
C ASP A 426 22.92 10.99 -6.27
N GLY A 427 22.73 12.29 -6.49
CA GLY A 427 22.43 12.88 -7.80
C GLY A 427 20.94 12.96 -8.10
N HIS A 428 20.09 12.49 -7.18
CA HIS A 428 18.64 12.53 -7.31
C HIS A 428 17.95 12.68 -5.93
N PRO A 429 16.67 13.09 -5.87
CA PRO A 429 15.94 13.25 -4.61
C PRO A 429 15.18 12.00 -4.19
N VAL A 430 15.25 10.92 -4.96
CA VAL A 430 14.53 9.68 -4.64
C VAL A 430 15.08 9.08 -3.35
N GLN A 431 14.20 8.86 -2.39
CA GLN A 431 14.50 8.13 -1.16
C GLN A 431 14.77 6.65 -1.45
N THR A 432 15.67 5.98 -0.73
CA THR A 432 15.87 4.52 -0.79
C THR A 432 14.83 3.76 0.02
N VAL A 433 14.43 4.34 1.15
CA VAL A 433 13.35 3.86 2.02
C VAL A 433 12.40 5.03 2.25
N GLY A 434 11.10 4.78 2.24
CA GLY A 434 10.08 5.79 2.45
C GLY A 434 8.89 5.57 1.56
N ALA A 435 7.89 6.43 1.73
CA ALA A 435 6.63 6.38 1.01
C ALA A 435 6.37 7.67 0.25
N GLY A 436 5.83 7.52 -0.96
CA GLY A 436 5.42 8.60 -1.86
C GLY A 436 6.56 9.49 -2.39
N PHE A 437 6.28 10.33 -3.38
CA PHE A 437 7.33 11.07 -4.07
C PHE A 437 7.78 12.39 -3.42
N PRO A 438 9.04 12.80 -3.68
CA PRO A 438 9.48 14.16 -3.39
C PRO A 438 8.68 15.19 -4.19
N GLU A 439 8.21 16.22 -3.50
CA GLU A 439 7.71 17.45 -4.11
C GLU A 439 8.89 18.38 -4.44
N ILE A 440 9.03 18.73 -5.72
CA ILE A 440 10.17 19.51 -6.21
C ILE A 440 9.70 20.86 -6.76
N ALA A 441 10.17 21.93 -6.14
CA ALA A 441 9.90 23.30 -6.57
C ALA A 441 11.16 23.92 -7.17
N GLY A 442 11.30 23.84 -8.50
CA GLY A 442 12.45 24.37 -9.24
C GLY A 442 13.45 23.27 -9.63
N GLN A 443 14.70 23.66 -9.91
CA GLN A 443 15.74 22.71 -10.35
C GLN A 443 16.70 22.41 -9.20
N LEU A 444 16.70 21.16 -8.73
CA LEU A 444 17.63 20.67 -7.72
C LEU A 444 19.07 20.68 -8.24
N ARG A 445 20.02 20.76 -7.31
CA ARG A 445 21.45 20.73 -7.57
C ARG A 445 22.11 19.78 -6.59
N TYR A 446 23.15 19.11 -7.05
CA TYR A 446 23.90 18.14 -6.27
C TYR A 446 25.37 18.54 -6.25
N ALA A 447 25.99 18.40 -5.08
CA ALA A 447 27.42 18.62 -4.83
C ALA A 447 28.09 17.29 -4.46
N GLN A 448 29.41 17.29 -4.28
CA GLN A 448 30.10 16.11 -3.76
C GLN A 448 29.64 15.82 -2.33
N GLY A 449 29.15 14.60 -2.08
CA GLY A 449 28.71 14.14 -0.77
C GLY A 449 29.84 13.58 0.08
N ARG A 450 29.49 13.02 1.25
CA ARG A 450 30.40 12.20 2.07
C ARG A 450 30.73 10.90 1.36
N ASP A 451 29.72 10.31 0.74
CA ASP A 451 29.81 9.30 -0.30
C ASP A 451 28.91 9.77 -1.46
N GLY A 452 29.28 9.46 -2.71
CA GLY A 452 28.52 9.92 -3.88
C GLY A 452 28.24 11.44 -3.93
N HIS A 453 26.96 11.83 -3.86
CA HIS A 453 26.53 13.23 -3.97
C HIS A 453 25.60 13.66 -2.83
N ALA A 454 25.61 14.95 -2.53
CA ALA A 454 24.71 15.57 -1.56
C ALA A 454 23.78 16.60 -2.21
N LEU A 455 22.60 16.81 -1.61
CA LEU A 455 21.66 17.84 -2.03
C LEU A 455 22.19 19.24 -1.69
N ALA A 456 22.40 20.09 -2.69
CA ALA A 456 22.80 21.48 -2.49
C ALA A 456 21.59 22.40 -2.24
N VAL A 457 21.33 22.72 -0.97
CA VAL A 457 20.19 23.54 -0.55
C VAL A 457 20.38 25.00 -0.93
N SER A 458 19.79 25.37 -2.06
CA SER A 458 19.85 26.70 -2.65
C SER A 458 18.46 27.20 -3.05
N GLY A 459 18.21 27.59 -4.30
CA GLY A 459 16.92 28.16 -4.71
C GLY A 459 15.76 27.15 -4.69
N ALA A 460 16.01 25.93 -5.16
CA ALA A 460 14.96 24.94 -5.34
C ALA A 460 14.48 24.32 -4.02
N GLY A 461 13.18 24.13 -3.90
CA GLY A 461 12.54 23.45 -2.76
C GLY A 461 12.44 21.95 -2.99
N LEU A 462 12.61 21.20 -1.90
CA LEU A 462 12.39 19.78 -1.84
C LEU A 462 11.61 19.48 -0.56
N ALA A 463 10.53 18.73 -0.69
CA ALA A 463 9.78 18.23 0.44
C ALA A 463 9.36 16.77 0.20
N TYR A 464 9.14 16.04 1.29
CA TYR A 464 8.59 14.68 1.24
C TYR A 464 7.27 14.63 2.00
N PRO A 465 6.34 13.73 1.66
CA PRO A 465 5.17 13.48 2.48
C PRO A 465 5.58 13.15 3.92
N SER A 466 4.91 13.72 4.91
CA SER A 466 5.12 13.35 6.31
C SER A 466 4.46 12.03 6.67
N ALA A 467 3.36 11.70 5.98
CA ALA A 467 2.65 10.44 6.14
C ALA A 467 3.61 9.29 5.84
N ASP A 468 3.65 8.33 6.76
CA ASP A 468 4.49 7.12 6.74
C ASP A 468 6.01 7.33 6.74
N ASN A 469 6.50 8.55 6.53
CA ASN A 469 7.91 8.92 6.64
C ASN A 469 8.28 9.52 8.02
N LEU A 470 7.31 10.01 8.81
CA LEU A 470 7.54 10.58 10.13
C LEU A 470 6.39 10.28 11.11
N ARG A 471 6.73 9.95 12.37
CA ARG A 471 5.76 9.70 13.45
C ARG A 471 5.90 10.73 14.57
N PRO A 472 4.91 11.61 14.80
CA PRO A 472 5.00 12.63 15.86
C PRO A 472 5.10 12.04 17.28
N ALA A 473 4.58 10.83 17.50
CA ALA A 473 4.55 10.20 18.83
C ALA A 473 5.95 9.86 19.39
N ALA A 474 6.87 9.39 18.55
CA ALA A 474 8.26 9.16 18.89
C ALA A 474 9.08 9.05 17.60
N GLY A 475 10.34 9.46 17.64
CA GLY A 475 11.20 9.34 16.47
C GLY A 475 12.60 9.89 16.66
N THR A 476 13.43 9.62 15.65
CA THR A 476 14.77 10.20 15.50
C THR A 476 14.95 10.62 14.05
N ILE A 477 15.37 11.86 13.81
CA ILE A 477 15.83 12.33 12.50
C ILE A 477 17.35 12.46 12.59
N SER A 478 18.06 11.86 11.65
CA SER A 478 19.52 11.85 11.52
C SER A 478 19.88 12.33 10.12
N LEU A 479 20.82 13.26 9.98
CA LEU A 479 21.33 13.70 8.68
C LEU A 479 22.74 14.25 8.79
N TRP A 480 23.44 14.31 7.66
CA TRP A 480 24.69 15.04 7.53
C TRP A 480 24.46 16.37 6.83
N ALA A 481 25.15 17.40 7.30
CA ALA A 481 25.13 18.71 6.67
C ALA A 481 26.54 19.28 6.50
N GLU A 482 26.86 19.75 5.29
CA GLU A 482 28.09 20.48 5.02
C GLU A 482 27.86 21.96 5.31
N LEU A 483 28.51 22.45 6.37
CA LEU A 483 28.37 23.83 6.81
C LEU A 483 29.25 24.76 5.97
N PRO A 484 28.73 25.88 5.46
CA PRO A 484 29.50 26.81 4.65
C PRO A 484 30.45 27.66 5.52
N GLU A 485 31.50 28.22 4.93
CA GLU A 485 32.32 29.25 5.59
C GLU A 485 31.50 30.48 6.02
N ARG A 486 30.48 30.81 5.22
CA ARG A 486 29.55 31.91 5.49
C ARG A 486 28.15 31.52 5.06
N TYR A 487 27.22 31.58 6.02
CA TYR A 487 25.81 31.41 5.75
C TYR A 487 25.26 32.55 4.89
N PRO A 488 24.31 32.28 3.97
CA PRO A 488 23.68 33.33 3.17
C PRO A 488 22.88 34.29 4.06
N ALA A 489 22.89 35.58 3.75
CA ALA A 489 22.03 36.51 4.47
C ALA A 489 20.55 36.20 4.16
N ASN A 490 19.71 36.16 5.19
CA ASN A 490 18.26 36.09 5.03
C ASN A 490 17.55 36.99 6.05
N SER A 491 16.34 37.44 5.70
CA SER A 491 15.59 38.42 6.50
C SER A 491 15.01 37.88 7.81
N ILE A 492 14.99 36.55 7.97
CA ILE A 492 14.42 35.88 9.15
C ILE A 492 15.47 35.46 10.17
N GLY A 493 16.76 35.52 9.82
CA GLY A 493 17.89 35.12 10.65
C GLY A 493 17.88 33.63 11.03
N ARG A 494 17.35 32.75 10.17
CA ARG A 494 17.19 31.31 10.46
C ARG A 494 17.52 30.45 9.24
N HIS A 495 18.20 29.33 9.46
CA HIS A 495 18.60 28.36 8.43
C HIS A 495 18.13 26.97 8.83
N TYR A 496 17.06 26.48 8.20
CA TYR A 496 16.43 25.20 8.56
C TYR A 496 17.11 24.05 7.82
N LEU A 497 17.62 23.05 8.53
CA LEU A 497 18.07 21.82 7.89
C LEU A 497 16.87 20.97 7.47
N ILE A 498 15.89 20.86 8.36
CA ILE A 498 14.65 20.12 8.12
C ILE A 498 13.53 20.71 8.97
N ALA A 499 12.31 20.72 8.45
CA ALA A 499 11.13 21.19 9.16
C ALA A 499 9.86 20.46 8.71
N ALA A 500 8.96 20.18 9.63
CA ALA A 500 7.57 19.81 9.36
C ALA A 500 6.66 20.70 10.20
N SER A 501 5.59 21.23 9.60
CA SER A 501 4.63 22.10 10.28
C SER A 501 3.20 21.89 9.78
N ALA A 502 2.26 21.71 10.70
CA ALA A 502 0.82 21.68 10.40
C ALA A 502 0.28 23.07 10.03
N SER A 503 0.96 24.14 10.44
CA SER A 503 0.53 25.51 10.21
C SER A 503 1.73 26.41 9.88
N PRO A 504 2.42 26.17 8.75
CA PRO A 504 3.64 26.90 8.38
C PRO A 504 3.37 28.40 8.13
N ASP A 505 2.14 28.76 7.77
CA ASP A 505 1.72 30.16 7.56
C ASP A 505 0.98 30.75 8.78
N GLY A 506 0.93 30.03 9.90
CA GLY A 506 0.12 30.33 11.09
C GLY A 506 0.61 31.51 11.95
N ALA A 507 1.40 32.43 11.39
CA ALA A 507 2.04 33.50 12.15
C ALA A 507 1.06 34.24 13.09
N PRO A 508 1.42 34.50 14.37
CA PRO A 508 2.73 34.23 14.99
C PRO A 508 2.88 32.82 15.58
N VAL A 509 1.86 31.95 15.49
CA VAL A 509 1.82 30.63 16.13
C VAL A 509 1.87 29.53 15.08
N TYR A 510 3.05 28.95 14.90
CA TYR A 510 3.27 27.83 13.99
C TYR A 510 2.96 26.50 14.69
N SER A 511 1.68 26.26 15.02
CA SER A 511 1.26 25.04 15.69
C SER A 511 1.62 23.78 14.91
N GLY A 512 1.85 22.68 15.62
CA GLY A 512 2.22 21.40 15.02
C GLY A 512 3.58 21.46 14.33
N THR A 513 4.58 22.09 14.94
CA THR A 513 5.91 22.26 14.32
C THR A 513 6.96 21.36 14.98
N LEU A 514 7.81 20.77 14.14
CA LEU A 514 9.04 20.08 14.50
C LEU A 514 10.12 20.53 13.51
N ALA A 515 11.21 21.13 13.99
CA ALA A 515 12.27 21.62 13.11
C ALA A 515 13.67 21.59 13.74
N LEU A 516 14.66 21.24 12.93
CA LEU A 516 16.08 21.42 13.24
C LEU A 516 16.63 22.57 12.39
N ARG A 517 17.17 23.59 13.06
CA ARG A 517 17.65 24.80 12.40
C ARG A 517 18.85 25.43 13.11
N ARG A 518 19.52 26.32 12.40
CA ARG A 518 20.46 27.29 12.96
C ARG A 518 19.81 28.66 13.07
N ASP A 519 19.84 29.25 14.26
CA ASP A 519 19.46 30.64 14.47
C ASP A 519 20.72 31.53 14.35
N LEU A 520 20.60 32.66 13.65
CA LEU A 520 21.71 33.61 13.47
C LEU A 520 22.06 34.36 14.76
N LEU A 521 21.05 34.63 15.60
CA LEU A 521 21.17 35.37 16.85
C LEU A 521 20.42 34.63 17.97
N GLY A 522 21.13 34.22 19.01
CA GLY A 522 20.61 33.70 20.27
C GLY A 522 20.46 34.80 21.34
N PRO A 523 20.12 34.43 22.60
CA PRO A 523 19.96 35.39 23.70
C PRO A 523 21.22 36.21 24.04
N ASP A 524 22.39 35.77 23.58
CA ASP A 524 23.69 36.41 23.73
C ASP A 524 24.23 37.01 22.42
N ASP A 525 23.34 37.20 21.43
CA ASP A 525 23.66 37.64 20.07
C ASP A 525 24.63 36.71 19.30
N SER A 526 24.79 35.46 19.75
CA SER A 526 25.62 34.44 19.09
C SER A 526 24.78 33.39 18.34
N PRO A 527 25.30 32.76 17.27
CA PRO A 527 24.55 31.73 16.55
C PRO A 527 24.37 30.45 17.38
N ARG A 528 23.27 29.72 17.14
CA ARG A 528 22.94 28.49 17.87
C ARG A 528 22.22 27.47 17.00
N TRP A 529 22.45 26.18 17.29
CA TRP A 529 21.66 25.08 16.74
C TRP A 529 20.46 24.83 17.64
N THR A 530 19.27 24.68 17.04
CA THR A 530 18.00 24.63 17.76
C THR A 530 17.12 23.51 17.21
N PHE A 531 16.71 22.62 18.12
CA PHE A 531 15.59 21.72 17.94
C PHE A 531 14.30 22.40 18.45
N TRP A 532 13.56 23.01 17.53
CA TRP A 532 12.34 23.76 17.79
C TRP A 532 11.09 22.89 17.64
N THR A 533 10.21 22.94 18.63
CA THR A 533 8.90 22.28 18.58
C THR A 533 7.79 23.21 19.03
N VAL A 534 6.61 23.06 18.45
CA VAL A 534 5.36 23.71 18.90
C VAL A 534 4.27 22.65 18.83
N GLY A 535 3.62 22.36 19.96
CA GLY A 535 2.46 21.49 20.03
C GLY A 535 1.19 22.17 19.50
N ALA A 536 0.07 21.99 20.20
CA ALA A 536 -1.23 22.50 19.76
C ALA A 536 -1.37 24.04 19.84
N ASP A 537 -0.55 24.71 20.65
CA ASP A 537 -0.66 26.16 20.88
C ASP A 537 0.69 26.84 21.17
N ALA A 538 0.69 28.17 21.27
CA ALA A 538 1.89 28.95 21.53
C ALA A 538 2.56 28.65 22.88
N ALA A 539 1.81 28.22 23.89
CA ALA A 539 2.35 27.92 25.22
C ALA A 539 3.19 26.63 25.22
N SER A 540 2.92 25.74 24.28
CA SER A 540 3.70 24.52 24.05
C SER A 540 5.01 24.73 23.27
N ALA A 541 5.32 25.96 22.85
CA ALA A 541 6.55 26.26 22.11
C ALA A 541 7.80 25.99 22.96
N ASN A 542 8.74 25.22 22.42
CA ASN A 542 10.00 24.89 23.08
C ASN A 542 11.18 24.94 22.11
N GLU A 543 12.25 25.60 22.51
CA GLU A 543 13.51 25.71 21.77
C GLU A 543 14.62 25.04 22.59
N LEU A 544 14.97 23.79 22.23
CA LEU A 544 16.13 23.11 22.78
C LEU A 544 17.34 23.53 21.95
N ALA A 545 18.24 24.34 22.49
CA ALA A 545 19.31 24.95 21.73
C ALA A 545 20.70 24.87 22.38
N VAL A 546 21.74 24.87 21.56
CA VAL A 546 23.16 24.92 21.96
C VAL A 546 23.91 25.94 21.10
N ALA A 547 24.93 26.59 21.67
CA ALA A 547 25.79 27.50 20.92
C ALA A 547 26.43 26.80 19.72
N ASP A 548 26.48 27.49 18.58
CA ASP A 548 27.15 26.99 17.39
C ASP A 548 28.66 27.21 17.49
N THR A 549 29.41 26.14 17.77
CA THR A 549 30.87 26.14 17.85
C THR A 549 31.52 25.41 16.67
N LEU A 550 30.76 25.08 15.64
CA LEU A 550 31.21 24.24 14.54
C LEU A 550 32.00 25.04 13.49
N GLY A 551 32.96 24.38 12.85
CA GLY A 551 33.67 24.92 11.70
C GLY A 551 32.91 24.65 10.39
N PRO A 552 33.41 25.15 9.24
CA PRO A 552 32.90 24.71 7.95
C PRO A 552 33.26 23.23 7.69
N GLY A 553 32.44 22.55 6.90
CA GLY A 553 32.60 21.14 6.55
C GLY A 553 31.46 20.24 7.04
N TRP A 554 31.64 18.94 6.85
CA TRP A 554 30.63 17.92 7.18
C TRP A 554 30.48 17.70 8.67
N HIS A 555 29.25 17.86 9.16
CA HIS A 555 28.86 17.56 10.54
C HIS A 555 27.59 16.70 10.54
N HIS A 556 27.53 15.76 11.49
CA HIS A 556 26.34 14.96 11.72
C HIS A 556 25.40 15.68 12.67
N PHE A 557 24.10 15.65 12.37
CA PHE A 557 23.07 16.17 13.24
C PHE A 557 21.99 15.12 13.46
N ALA A 558 21.52 15.01 14.70
CA ALA A 558 20.31 14.27 14.97
C ALA A 558 19.43 14.94 16.02
N ILE A 559 18.13 14.75 15.88
CA ILE A 559 17.12 15.11 16.88
C ILE A 559 16.30 13.88 17.21
N SER A 560 16.06 13.62 18.49
CA SER A 560 15.30 12.48 18.99
C SER A 560 14.23 12.95 19.96
N TRP A 561 13.06 12.33 19.94
CA TRP A 561 11.94 12.71 20.79
C TRP A 561 11.05 11.55 21.18
N ASP A 562 10.43 11.66 22.36
CA ASP A 562 9.38 10.79 22.85
C ASP A 562 8.24 11.66 23.42
N ALA A 563 7.09 11.66 22.74
CA ALA A 563 5.94 12.47 23.14
C ALA A 563 5.24 11.96 24.40
N ALA A 564 5.43 10.69 24.79
CA ALA A 564 4.83 10.13 26.00
C ALA A 564 5.53 10.66 27.26
N THR A 565 6.84 10.83 27.21
CA THR A 565 7.64 11.41 28.31
C THR A 565 7.86 12.92 28.15
N GLY A 566 7.69 13.45 26.94
CA GLY A 566 8.04 14.82 26.58
C GLY A 566 9.54 15.04 26.46
N ASP A 567 10.31 13.97 26.26
CA ASP A 567 11.76 14.02 26.12
C ASP A 567 12.15 14.50 24.72
N LYS A 568 13.18 15.34 24.67
CA LYS A 568 13.81 15.83 23.44
C LYS A 568 15.32 15.81 23.61
N PHE A 569 16.01 15.40 22.56
CA PHE A 569 17.47 15.34 22.51
C PHE A 569 17.96 15.99 21.22
N LEU A 570 19.10 16.68 21.32
CA LEU A 570 19.84 17.22 20.19
C LEU A 570 21.25 16.65 20.22
N TYR A 571 21.67 16.10 19.10
CA TYR A 571 22.99 15.50 18.90
C TYR A 571 23.73 16.20 17.77
N VAL A 572 25.04 16.32 17.95
CA VAL A 572 25.98 16.83 16.93
C VAL A 572 27.20 15.93 16.94
N ASP A 573 27.62 15.48 15.76
CA ASP A 573 28.77 14.56 15.57
C ASP A 573 28.68 13.32 16.47
N GLY A 574 27.47 12.76 16.59
CA GLY A 574 27.16 11.59 17.43
C GLY A 574 27.10 11.86 18.94
N ALA A 575 27.50 13.05 19.40
CA ALA A 575 27.47 13.41 20.81
C ALA A 575 26.15 14.11 21.19
N GLU A 576 25.57 13.76 22.33
CA GLU A 576 24.43 14.49 22.87
C GLU A 576 24.88 15.86 23.39
N VAL A 577 24.39 16.93 22.77
CA VAL A 577 24.78 18.30 23.11
C VAL A 577 23.72 19.04 23.93
N ALA A 578 22.46 18.59 23.86
CA ALA A 578 21.38 19.12 24.70
C ALA A 578 20.26 18.10 24.91
N ARG A 579 19.59 18.18 26.06
CA ARG A 579 18.38 17.41 26.37
C ARG A 579 17.37 18.22 27.18
N THR A 580 16.09 17.91 27.06
CA THR A 580 15.02 18.40 27.94
C THR A 580 13.91 17.37 28.05
N SER A 581 13.03 17.51 29.04
CA SER A 581 11.94 16.57 29.33
C SER A 581 10.67 17.31 29.76
N GLY A 582 9.53 16.61 29.71
CA GLY A 582 8.23 17.19 30.08
C GLY A 582 7.73 18.28 29.12
N VAL A 583 8.23 18.30 27.89
CA VAL A 583 7.79 19.23 26.84
C VAL A 583 6.54 18.69 26.16
N ALA A 584 5.56 19.58 25.91
CA ALA A 584 4.41 19.25 25.07
C ALA A 584 4.83 19.21 23.59
N LEU A 585 4.89 18.01 23.01
CA LEU A 585 5.28 17.77 21.62
C LEU A 585 4.06 17.78 20.67
N PRO A 586 4.25 18.09 19.37
CA PRO A 586 3.19 18.03 18.38
C PRO A 586 2.67 16.60 18.18
N THR A 587 1.37 16.46 17.99
CA THR A 587 0.72 15.19 17.59
C THR A 587 0.47 15.11 16.09
N ASP A 588 0.56 16.25 15.39
CA ASP A 588 0.43 16.42 13.95
C ASP A 588 1.46 17.46 13.51
N VAL A 589 2.15 17.18 12.40
CA VAL A 589 3.18 18.06 11.82
C VAL A 589 2.87 18.49 10.39
N GLY A 590 1.62 18.33 9.94
CA GLY A 590 1.20 18.71 8.60
C GLY A 590 1.64 17.72 7.53
N PRO A 591 1.38 18.03 6.25
CA PRO A 591 1.45 17.05 5.17
C PRO A 591 2.86 16.77 4.65
N VAL A 592 3.83 17.65 4.95
CA VAL A 592 5.17 17.60 4.32
C VAL A 592 6.31 17.85 5.29
N ILE A 593 7.43 17.19 5.02
CA ILE A 593 8.74 17.40 5.61
C ILE A 593 9.56 18.21 4.61
N GLN A 594 9.81 19.48 4.92
CA GLN A 594 10.60 20.41 4.12
C GLN A 594 12.09 20.23 4.39
N LEU A 595 12.88 20.13 3.32
CA LEU A 595 14.34 20.04 3.41
C LEU A 595 14.97 21.40 3.12
N GLY A 596 15.86 21.82 4.02
CA GLY A 596 16.65 23.03 3.83
C GLY A 596 15.88 24.35 3.98
N ARG A 597 14.61 24.31 4.41
CA ARG A 597 13.72 25.47 4.58
C ARG A 597 12.56 25.15 5.52
N PHE A 598 11.80 26.17 5.90
CA PHE A 598 10.61 26.02 6.74
C PHE A 598 9.32 25.78 5.96
N SER A 599 9.16 26.46 4.82
CA SER A 599 8.00 26.37 3.93
C SER A 599 8.41 26.72 2.50
N TYR A 600 7.52 26.44 1.54
CA TYR A 600 7.74 26.84 0.14
C TYR A 600 7.93 28.35 0.00
N GLY A 601 8.89 28.76 -0.83
CA GLY A 601 9.28 30.17 -0.96
C GLY A 601 10.10 30.73 0.22
N GLY A 602 10.29 29.97 1.30
CA GLY A 602 11.16 30.33 2.42
C GLY A 602 12.64 30.41 2.03
N ALA A 603 13.42 31.15 2.83
CA ALA A 603 14.85 31.29 2.60
C ALA A 603 15.58 29.94 2.77
N PRO A 604 16.49 29.59 1.85
CA PRO A 604 17.23 28.34 1.95
C PRO A 604 18.31 28.38 3.03
N ALA A 605 18.64 27.21 3.57
CA ALA A 605 19.69 27.06 4.57
C ALA A 605 21.08 27.43 4.05
N GLY A 606 21.37 27.16 2.77
CA GLY A 606 22.70 27.40 2.19
C GLY A 606 23.74 26.39 2.63
N VAL A 607 23.32 25.14 2.86
CA VAL A 607 24.16 23.99 3.21
C VAL A 607 24.02 22.90 2.15
N ASN A 608 24.91 21.91 2.15
CA ASN A 608 24.64 20.64 1.47
C ASN A 608 24.09 19.64 2.50
N ILE A 609 23.09 18.83 2.14
CA ILE A 609 22.48 17.80 3.00
C ILE A 609 22.72 16.43 2.37
N ASP A 610 23.10 15.47 3.20
CA ASP A 610 23.44 14.10 2.83
C ASP A 610 22.90 13.12 3.88
N ASP A 611 22.76 11.84 3.52
CA ASP A 611 22.43 10.73 4.43
C ASP A 611 21.24 11.01 5.39
N LEU A 612 20.09 11.46 4.87
CA LEU A 612 18.89 11.71 5.70
C LEU A 612 18.21 10.40 6.07
N GLU A 613 18.04 10.16 7.36
CA GLU A 613 17.34 9.00 7.94
C GLU A 613 16.30 9.43 8.98
N ILE A 614 15.12 8.81 8.94
CA ILE A 614 14.05 9.03 9.92
C ILE A 614 13.60 7.69 10.50
N TYR A 615 13.67 7.57 11.83
CA TYR A 615 13.28 6.38 12.57
C TYR A 615 12.00 6.62 13.38
N GLN A 616 11.19 5.58 13.56
CA GLN A 616 9.93 5.62 14.30
C GLN A 616 10.07 5.59 15.84
N ARG A 617 11.30 5.61 16.36
CA ARG A 617 11.58 5.54 17.80
C ARG A 617 12.61 6.58 18.23
N ALA A 618 12.54 6.95 19.50
CA ALA A 618 13.58 7.73 20.15
C ALA A 618 14.85 6.86 20.32
N MET A 619 15.96 7.30 19.73
CA MET A 619 17.27 6.68 19.92
C MET A 619 18.04 7.33 21.06
N GLY A 620 18.86 6.53 21.74
CA GLY A 620 19.80 6.99 22.76
C GLY A 620 21.16 7.41 22.17
N ALA A 621 22.03 7.95 23.03
CA ALA A 621 23.34 8.48 22.60
C ALA A 621 24.25 7.45 21.91
N ASP A 622 24.30 6.21 22.40
CA ASP A 622 25.16 5.17 21.81
C ASP A 622 24.70 4.78 20.38
N GLU A 623 23.38 4.77 20.15
CA GLU A 623 22.80 4.45 18.85
C GLU A 623 23.06 5.58 17.85
N VAL A 624 22.87 6.84 18.27
CA VAL A 624 23.16 8.01 17.44
C VAL A 624 24.65 8.15 17.14
N ALA A 625 25.53 7.82 18.10
CA ALA A 625 26.97 7.75 17.87
C ALA A 625 27.34 6.66 16.85
N GLY A 626 26.59 5.55 16.84
CA GLY A 626 26.67 4.53 15.79
C GLY A 626 26.35 5.10 14.41
N LEU A 627 25.25 5.85 14.27
CA LEU A 627 24.89 6.51 13.01
C LEU A 627 25.96 7.51 12.55
N ALA A 628 26.50 8.31 13.46
CA ALA A 628 27.54 9.30 13.16
C ALA A 628 28.89 8.69 12.75
N SER A 629 29.15 7.42 13.09
CA SER A 629 30.39 6.72 12.74
C SER A 629 30.22 5.71 11.61
N ALA A 630 28.98 5.45 11.19
CA ALA A 630 28.69 4.58 10.07
C ALA A 630 29.33 5.12 8.78
N SER A 631 29.93 4.20 8.03
CA SER A 631 30.34 4.45 6.65
C SER A 631 29.19 4.04 5.73
N PRO A 632 28.83 4.82 4.70
CA PRO A 632 27.75 4.49 3.77
C PRO A 632 28.04 3.30 2.85
N ASP A 633 28.98 2.40 3.17
CA ASP A 633 29.48 1.35 2.26
C ASP A 633 28.37 0.37 1.86
N ASP A 634 27.72 0.71 0.77
CA ASP A 634 26.59 -0.01 0.22
C ASP A 634 27.06 -1.17 -0.69
N SER A 635 28.37 -1.44 -0.77
CA SER A 635 28.92 -2.51 -1.61
C SER A 635 28.83 -3.91 -1.00
N ALA A 636 28.64 -4.00 0.32
CA ALA A 636 28.52 -5.28 1.01
C ALA A 636 27.17 -5.97 0.69
N PRO A 637 27.16 -7.29 0.44
CA PRO A 637 25.91 -8.03 0.27
C PRO A 637 25.01 -7.91 1.49
N VAL A 638 23.72 -7.66 1.27
CA VAL A 638 22.72 -7.71 2.35
C VAL A 638 22.48 -9.16 2.72
N ILE A 639 22.76 -9.54 3.97
CA ILE A 639 22.53 -10.90 4.46
C ILE A 639 21.04 -11.04 4.78
N VAL A 640 20.39 -12.06 4.21
CA VAL A 640 18.97 -12.35 4.44
C VAL A 640 18.78 -13.77 4.93
N HIS A 641 18.05 -13.92 6.03
CA HIS A 641 17.82 -15.20 6.71
C HIS A 641 16.48 -15.88 6.36
N SER A 642 15.78 -15.30 5.40
CA SER A 642 14.47 -15.73 4.96
C SER A 642 14.40 -15.57 3.45
N ARG A 643 13.84 -16.58 2.79
CA ARG A 643 13.50 -16.49 1.37
C ARG A 643 12.48 -15.41 1.09
N ARG A 644 11.63 -15.07 2.07
CA ARG A 644 10.69 -13.97 1.95
C ARG A 644 11.39 -12.68 2.37
N VAL A 645 11.60 -11.78 1.43
CA VAL A 645 12.25 -10.48 1.61
C VAL A 645 11.28 -9.35 1.31
N ARG A 646 11.51 -8.18 1.92
CA ARG A 646 10.94 -6.89 1.54
C ARG A 646 11.93 -6.19 0.62
N LEU A 647 11.44 -5.66 -0.49
CA LEU A 647 12.20 -4.82 -1.42
C LEU A 647 11.55 -3.45 -1.47
N ASP A 648 12.29 -2.39 -1.17
CA ASP A 648 11.81 -1.02 -1.34
C ASP A 648 12.37 -0.49 -2.66
N THR A 649 11.50 0.07 -3.50
CA THR A 649 11.74 0.30 -4.94
C THR A 649 11.32 1.71 -5.36
N ASN A 650 11.66 2.68 -4.53
CA ASN A 650 11.36 4.09 -4.77
C ASN A 650 11.99 4.58 -6.09
N ALA A 651 11.25 5.28 -6.95
CA ALA A 651 11.70 5.76 -8.26
C ALA A 651 10.88 6.93 -8.78
N ILE A 652 11.51 7.92 -9.42
CA ILE A 652 10.83 9.04 -10.08
C ILE A 652 11.22 9.09 -11.55
N ASP A 653 10.37 9.74 -12.34
CA ASP A 653 10.75 10.22 -13.65
C ASP A 653 10.22 11.66 -13.80
N ARG A 654 10.99 12.48 -14.52
CA ARG A 654 10.77 13.93 -14.61
C ARG A 654 9.85 14.31 -15.77
N GLU A 655 9.77 13.50 -16.82
CA GLU A 655 9.08 13.79 -18.08
C GLU A 655 7.89 12.83 -18.34
N GLY A 656 7.84 11.67 -17.67
CA GLY A 656 6.75 10.71 -17.71
C GLY A 656 6.80 9.72 -16.53
N GLY A 657 5.77 9.72 -15.67
CA GLY A 657 5.74 8.86 -14.46
C GLY A 657 6.00 7.37 -14.72
N ILE A 658 6.44 6.66 -13.67
CA ILE A 658 6.77 5.22 -13.73
C ILE A 658 5.51 4.43 -14.05
N VAL A 659 5.52 3.63 -15.12
CA VAL A 659 4.35 2.85 -15.55
C VAL A 659 4.47 1.37 -15.18
N ALA A 660 5.69 0.90 -14.89
CA ALA A 660 5.92 -0.49 -14.50
C ALA A 660 7.21 -0.68 -13.70
N VAL A 661 7.18 -1.70 -12.84
CA VAL A 661 8.37 -2.27 -12.21
C VAL A 661 8.47 -3.75 -12.54
N GLN A 662 9.68 -4.22 -12.83
CA GLN A 662 10.00 -5.63 -12.94
C GLN A 662 11.05 -6.01 -11.91
N LEU A 663 10.67 -6.91 -11.00
CA LEU A 663 11.60 -7.52 -10.06
C LEU A 663 12.37 -8.65 -10.75
N GLY A 664 13.70 -8.65 -10.61
CA GLY A 664 14.60 -9.61 -11.23
C GLY A 664 15.55 -10.25 -10.23
N VAL A 665 15.87 -11.52 -10.43
CA VAL A 665 16.82 -12.28 -9.60
C VAL A 665 17.75 -13.00 -10.55
N ASP A 666 19.06 -12.78 -10.37
CA ASP A 666 20.11 -13.37 -11.20
C ASP A 666 19.91 -13.15 -12.71
N GLY A 667 19.36 -11.98 -13.06
CA GLY A 667 19.06 -11.59 -14.45
C GLY A 667 17.68 -12.03 -14.97
N ASP A 668 16.96 -12.91 -14.24
CA ASP A 668 15.63 -13.36 -14.61
C ASP A 668 14.54 -12.42 -14.06
N PHE A 669 13.95 -11.61 -14.94
CA PHE A 669 12.88 -10.67 -14.57
C PHE A 669 11.49 -11.31 -14.54
N ALA A 670 10.69 -10.89 -13.56
CA ALA A 670 9.24 -11.10 -13.54
C ALA A 670 8.54 -10.28 -14.64
N ASP A 671 7.25 -10.56 -14.84
CA ASP A 671 6.42 -9.67 -15.66
C ASP A 671 6.31 -8.28 -15.01
N PRO A 672 6.09 -7.22 -15.82
CA PRO A 672 5.76 -5.89 -15.32
C PRO A 672 4.63 -5.94 -14.28
N GLN A 673 4.84 -5.23 -13.18
CA GLN A 673 3.90 -5.05 -12.08
C GLN A 673 3.63 -3.56 -11.90
N PRO A 674 2.47 -3.18 -11.32
CA PRO A 674 2.24 -1.82 -10.85
C PRO A 674 3.38 -1.39 -9.95
N TYR A 675 3.81 -0.14 -10.07
CA TYR A 675 4.80 0.46 -9.17
C TYR A 675 4.30 0.41 -7.72
N TYR A 676 5.21 0.16 -6.78
CA TYR A 676 4.95 0.25 -5.34
C TYR A 676 6.23 0.74 -4.67
N ASP A 677 6.08 1.50 -3.57
CA ASP A 677 7.21 1.86 -2.72
C ASP A 677 7.91 0.61 -2.16
N ALA A 678 7.16 -0.47 -1.91
CA ALA A 678 7.73 -1.73 -1.46
C ALA A 678 6.96 -3.00 -1.91
N TYR A 679 7.72 -4.08 -2.11
CA TYR A 679 7.24 -5.40 -2.49
C TYR A 679 7.65 -6.46 -1.46
N ARG A 680 6.79 -7.47 -1.27
CA ARG A 680 7.20 -8.73 -0.64
C ARG A 680 7.53 -9.74 -1.71
N TRP A 681 8.76 -10.24 -1.69
CA TRP A 681 9.24 -11.16 -2.72
C TRP A 681 9.79 -12.46 -2.16
N LEU A 682 9.66 -13.54 -2.93
CA LEU A 682 10.10 -14.88 -2.55
C LEU A 682 11.30 -15.29 -3.39
N LEU A 683 12.47 -15.34 -2.76
CA LEU A 683 13.73 -15.76 -3.38
C LEU A 683 13.73 -17.28 -3.70
N PRO A 684 14.57 -17.69 -4.66
CA PRO A 684 14.82 -19.11 -4.95
C PRO A 684 15.20 -19.91 -3.69
N PRO A 685 14.91 -21.22 -3.63
CA PRO A 685 15.30 -22.08 -2.50
C PRO A 685 16.78 -22.52 -2.57
N VAL A 686 17.67 -21.63 -3.03
CA VAL A 686 19.10 -21.91 -3.24
C VAL A 686 19.86 -20.94 -2.35
N GLU A 687 20.68 -21.42 -1.43
CA GLU A 687 21.53 -20.55 -0.60
C GLU A 687 22.70 -19.97 -1.41
N GLY A 688 23.22 -18.84 -0.95
CA GLY A 688 24.36 -18.17 -1.56
C GLY A 688 24.03 -16.76 -2.07
N GLU A 689 24.94 -16.24 -2.88
CA GLU A 689 24.84 -14.89 -3.42
C GLU A 689 23.80 -14.85 -4.54
N HIS A 690 22.88 -13.87 -4.46
CA HIS A 690 21.91 -13.55 -5.48
C HIS A 690 21.98 -12.07 -5.83
N THR A 691 21.82 -11.74 -7.11
CA THR A 691 21.66 -10.36 -7.56
C THR A 691 20.19 -10.07 -7.73
N LEU A 692 19.61 -9.27 -6.83
CA LEU A 692 18.26 -8.76 -6.98
C LEU A 692 18.28 -7.50 -7.85
N ALA A 693 17.23 -7.30 -8.63
CA ALA A 693 17.09 -6.16 -9.53
C ALA A 693 15.67 -5.60 -9.48
N ALA A 694 15.56 -4.28 -9.63
CA ALA A 694 14.31 -3.59 -9.95
C ALA A 694 14.53 -2.83 -11.25
N ARG A 695 13.76 -3.16 -12.28
CA ARG A 695 13.72 -2.41 -13.54
C ARG A 695 12.48 -1.53 -13.57
N TYR A 696 12.69 -0.24 -13.75
CA TYR A 696 11.66 0.78 -13.90
C TYR A 696 11.44 1.06 -15.38
N GLU A 697 10.20 1.30 -15.78
CA GLU A 697 9.82 1.70 -17.13
C GLU A 697 8.92 2.93 -17.04
N ASP A 698 9.19 3.95 -17.85
CA ASP A 698 8.35 5.16 -17.97
C ASP A 698 7.31 5.03 -19.10
N ARG A 699 6.54 6.10 -19.28
CA ARG A 699 5.49 6.19 -20.30
C ARG A 699 6.02 6.17 -21.74
N ALA A 700 7.23 6.65 -21.98
CA ALA A 700 7.88 6.61 -23.28
C ALA A 700 8.51 5.24 -23.59
N GLY A 701 8.53 4.33 -22.61
CA GLY A 701 9.16 3.02 -22.67
C GLY A 701 10.66 3.07 -22.43
N ASN A 702 11.19 4.17 -21.90
CA ASN A 702 12.57 4.18 -21.41
C ASN A 702 12.62 3.40 -20.10
N THR A 703 13.77 2.77 -19.84
CA THR A 703 13.93 1.93 -18.66
C THR A 703 15.23 2.22 -17.95
N SER A 704 15.21 2.09 -16.62
CA SER A 704 16.41 1.99 -15.79
C SER A 704 16.39 0.73 -14.95
N THR A 705 17.55 0.25 -14.50
CA THR A 705 17.63 -0.93 -13.65
C THR A 705 18.60 -0.68 -12.53
N VAL A 706 18.15 -0.96 -11.31
CA VAL A 706 18.96 -0.89 -10.09
C VAL A 706 19.11 -2.30 -9.56
N THR A 707 20.30 -2.63 -9.05
CA THR A 707 20.62 -3.97 -8.55
C THR A 707 21.16 -3.93 -7.14
N ARG A 708 20.86 -4.96 -6.36
CA ARG A 708 21.39 -5.18 -5.02
C ARG A 708 21.83 -6.62 -4.85
N THR A 709 23.05 -6.81 -4.38
CA THR A 709 23.56 -8.15 -4.04
C THR A 709 23.07 -8.55 -2.65
N VAL A 710 22.55 -9.77 -2.53
CA VAL A 710 22.10 -10.36 -1.27
C VAL A 710 22.80 -11.69 -1.06
N LEU A 711 23.09 -12.02 0.21
CA LEU A 711 23.53 -13.35 0.60
C LEU A 711 22.36 -14.04 1.31
N LEU A 712 21.76 -15.04 0.66
CA LEU A 712 20.70 -15.86 1.26
C LEU A 712 21.34 -16.95 2.13
N ASP A 713 21.17 -16.80 3.45
CA ASP A 713 21.73 -17.66 4.48
C ASP A 713 20.60 -18.22 5.36
N LEU A 714 20.12 -19.42 5.02
CA LEU A 714 18.95 -20.02 5.69
C LEU A 714 19.39 -20.89 6.88
N ALA A 715 18.48 -21.06 7.84
CA ALA A 715 18.72 -22.01 8.92
C ALA A 715 18.93 -23.44 8.40
N PRO A 716 19.79 -24.26 9.07
CA PRO A 716 20.04 -25.63 8.68
C PRO A 716 18.77 -26.45 8.49
N ARG A 717 18.74 -27.33 7.50
CA ARG A 717 17.66 -28.32 7.38
C ARG A 717 17.98 -29.51 8.26
N MET A 718 17.01 -29.96 9.04
CA MET A 718 17.15 -31.10 9.94
C MET A 718 16.12 -32.19 9.64
N ASP A 719 16.60 -33.42 9.51
CA ASP A 719 15.80 -34.63 9.67
C ASP A 719 16.19 -35.27 10.99
N LEU A 720 15.22 -35.37 11.90
CA LEU A 720 15.37 -35.98 13.22
C LEU A 720 14.47 -37.22 13.33
N SER A 721 15.04 -38.33 13.78
CA SER A 721 14.31 -39.56 14.09
C SER A 721 14.80 -40.20 15.39
N LEU A 722 13.96 -41.05 15.99
CA LEU A 722 14.28 -41.80 17.21
C LEU A 722 14.18 -43.30 16.96
N GLU A 723 15.25 -44.03 17.25
CA GLU A 723 15.32 -45.49 17.22
C GLU A 723 15.19 -46.01 18.68
N PRO A 724 14.09 -46.69 19.07
CA PRO A 724 13.93 -47.19 20.44
C PRO A 724 14.99 -48.24 20.81
N THR A 725 15.59 -48.09 21.99
CA THR A 725 16.56 -49.04 22.55
C THR A 725 16.04 -49.73 23.81
N GLY A 726 14.84 -49.35 24.29
CA GLY A 726 14.17 -49.92 25.46
C GLY A 726 12.98 -49.08 25.90
N PRO A 727 12.38 -49.38 27.06
CA PRO A 727 11.20 -48.65 27.54
C PRO A 727 11.46 -47.17 27.83
N LEU A 728 12.67 -46.79 28.26
CA LEU A 728 13.01 -45.41 28.63
C LEU A 728 14.22 -44.87 27.86
N GLY A 729 14.62 -45.51 26.76
CA GLY A 729 15.78 -45.10 25.98
C GLY A 729 15.55 -45.16 24.48
N ALA A 730 16.16 -44.23 23.75
CA ALA A 730 16.21 -44.22 22.30
C ALA A 730 17.57 -43.69 21.82
N THR A 731 17.95 -44.07 20.61
CA THR A 731 19.02 -43.43 19.86
C THR A 731 18.41 -42.36 18.97
N ALA A 732 18.78 -41.10 19.18
CA ALA A 732 18.43 -40.03 18.28
C ALA A 732 19.36 -40.07 17.05
N VAL A 733 18.77 -39.96 15.87
CA VAL A 733 19.47 -39.90 14.58
C VAL A 733 19.12 -38.58 13.92
N ILE A 734 20.15 -37.76 13.70
CA ILE A 734 20.04 -36.45 13.09
C ILE A 734 20.87 -36.46 11.81
N SER A 735 20.22 -36.12 10.70
CA SER A 735 20.92 -35.62 9.51
C SER A 735 20.59 -34.16 9.34
N ALA A 736 21.62 -33.35 9.14
CA ALA A 736 21.46 -31.93 8.88
C ALA A 736 22.25 -31.53 7.64
N THR A 737 21.69 -30.61 6.87
CA THR A 737 22.35 -30.00 5.71
C THR A 737 22.26 -28.49 5.82
N ASP A 738 23.38 -27.83 5.54
CA ASP A 738 23.52 -26.39 5.57
C ASP A 738 24.60 -25.98 4.55
N GLY A 739 24.46 -24.82 3.91
CA GLY A 739 25.45 -24.31 2.96
C GLY A 739 26.73 -23.80 3.63
N GLY A 740 26.74 -23.57 4.95
CA GLY A 740 27.76 -22.80 5.65
C GLY A 740 28.34 -23.45 6.92
N GLY A 741 29.39 -24.24 6.76
CA GLY A 741 30.32 -24.54 7.87
C GLY A 741 29.76 -25.47 8.98
N PRO A 742 30.40 -25.51 10.17
CA PRO A 742 30.02 -26.42 11.24
C PRO A 742 28.67 -26.08 11.89
N ILE A 743 27.80 -27.08 12.01
CA ILE A 743 26.49 -26.99 12.67
C ILE A 743 26.62 -27.30 14.15
N MET A 744 25.98 -26.49 14.99
CA MET A 744 25.77 -26.72 16.41
C MET A 744 24.35 -27.23 16.65
N MET A 745 24.15 -28.02 17.70
CA MET A 745 22.84 -28.51 18.14
C MET A 745 22.61 -28.19 19.62
N GLN A 746 21.36 -28.01 19.97
CA GLN A 746 20.87 -28.00 21.34
C GLN A 746 19.83 -29.10 21.50
N VAL A 747 19.86 -29.78 22.65
CA VAL A 747 18.99 -30.92 22.94
C VAL A 747 18.34 -30.68 24.31
N SER A 748 17.02 -30.84 24.40
CA SER A 748 16.27 -30.56 25.63
C SER A 748 14.98 -31.39 25.73
N GLN A 749 14.50 -31.64 26.95
CA GLN A 749 13.13 -32.13 27.19
C GLN A 749 12.10 -31.01 27.17
N ARG A 750 12.55 -29.75 27.19
CA ARG A 750 11.72 -28.55 27.16
C ARG A 750 11.85 -27.84 25.82
N GLN A 751 10.72 -27.45 25.25
CA GLN A 751 10.68 -26.73 23.97
C GLN A 751 11.38 -25.36 24.01
N ASP A 752 11.53 -24.76 25.20
CA ASP A 752 12.19 -23.46 25.41
C ASP A 752 13.72 -23.55 25.57
N PHE A 753 14.28 -24.76 25.68
CA PHE A 753 15.72 -25.01 25.85
C PHE A 753 16.37 -24.29 27.04
N VAL A 754 15.60 -23.91 28.07
CA VAL A 754 16.17 -23.29 29.28
C VAL A 754 17.13 -24.27 29.96
N GLY A 755 18.40 -23.87 30.08
CA GLY A 755 19.46 -24.69 30.67
C GLY A 755 20.13 -25.69 29.72
N ALA A 756 19.76 -25.73 28.44
CA ALA A 756 20.46 -26.53 27.43
C ALA A 756 21.65 -25.76 26.85
N GLU A 757 22.78 -26.44 26.65
CA GLU A 757 24.01 -25.85 26.08
C GLU A 757 24.11 -26.15 24.58
N TRP A 758 24.69 -25.22 23.82
CA TRP A 758 25.03 -25.47 22.42
C TRP A 758 26.26 -26.37 22.34
N GLN A 759 26.16 -27.43 21.54
CA GLN A 759 27.23 -28.41 21.32
C GLN A 759 27.40 -28.71 19.83
N PRO A 760 28.57 -29.17 19.35
CA PRO A 760 28.73 -29.60 17.97
C PRO A 760 27.69 -30.66 17.58
N LEU A 761 27.19 -30.60 16.34
CA LEU A 761 26.22 -31.57 15.84
C LEU A 761 26.73 -33.00 16.01
N GLN A 762 25.99 -33.82 16.75
CA GLN A 762 26.21 -35.26 16.82
C GLN A 762 25.10 -35.94 16.03
N GLY A 763 25.44 -36.51 14.87
CA GLY A 763 24.45 -37.17 14.01
C GLY A 763 23.79 -38.39 14.66
N ARG A 764 24.39 -38.97 15.70
CA ARG A 764 23.80 -40.05 16.51
C ARG A 764 24.19 -39.90 17.98
N PHE A 765 23.21 -39.96 18.88
CA PHE A 765 23.47 -40.03 20.32
C PHE A 765 22.38 -40.80 21.06
N PHE A 766 22.72 -41.34 22.23
CA PHE A 766 21.78 -42.04 23.10
C PHE A 766 21.07 -41.05 24.03
N TRP A 767 19.75 -41.23 24.19
CA TRP A 767 18.93 -40.44 25.09
C TRP A 767 18.11 -41.33 26.02
N ALA A 768 18.05 -40.97 27.30
CA ALA A 768 17.24 -41.64 28.31
C ALA A 768 16.27 -40.66 28.97
N TRP A 769 15.02 -41.08 29.12
CA TRP A 769 14.00 -40.31 29.85
C TRP A 769 13.90 -40.78 31.30
N GLU A 770 13.68 -39.82 32.20
CA GLU A 770 13.43 -40.11 33.60
C GLU A 770 12.07 -40.83 33.76
N PRO A 771 11.99 -41.86 34.63
CA PRO A 771 10.72 -42.51 34.94
C PRO A 771 9.66 -41.51 35.40
N GLY A 772 8.46 -41.57 34.80
CA GLY A 772 7.32 -40.74 35.19
C GLY A 772 7.30 -39.33 34.58
N GLN A 773 8.20 -39.01 33.65
CA GLN A 773 8.15 -37.77 32.83
C GLN A 773 7.63 -38.04 31.41
N PRO A 774 7.05 -37.04 30.72
CA PRO A 774 6.73 -37.14 29.31
C PRO A 774 7.98 -37.44 28.47
N ARG A 775 7.89 -38.41 27.55
CA ARG A 775 9.00 -38.76 26.65
C ARG A 775 9.10 -37.76 25.52
N GLN A 776 9.60 -36.57 25.82
CA GLN A 776 9.83 -35.51 24.84
C GLN A 776 11.32 -35.35 24.60
N LEU A 777 11.67 -35.07 23.35
CA LEU A 777 13.01 -34.71 22.94
C LEU A 777 12.91 -33.64 21.87
N TYR A 778 13.27 -32.42 22.24
CA TYR A 778 13.39 -31.31 21.31
C TYR A 778 14.86 -31.16 20.91
N VAL A 779 15.07 -31.00 19.61
CA VAL A 779 16.36 -30.61 19.05
C VAL A 779 16.17 -29.33 18.25
N ARG A 780 17.14 -28.42 18.34
CA ARG A 780 17.28 -27.30 17.40
C ARG A 780 18.72 -27.17 16.98
N LEU A 781 18.93 -26.73 15.74
CA LEU A 781 20.26 -26.53 15.17
C LEU A 781 20.57 -25.04 15.07
N ARG A 782 21.86 -24.73 14.99
CA ARG A 782 22.40 -23.41 14.71
C ARG A 782 23.59 -23.53 13.78
N ASP A 783 23.64 -22.72 12.74
CA ASP A 783 24.81 -22.61 11.86
C ASP A 783 25.85 -21.59 12.39
N VAL A 784 26.88 -21.34 11.59
CA VAL A 784 27.91 -20.33 11.88
C VAL A 784 27.34 -18.90 11.84
N GLY A 785 26.38 -18.64 10.94
CA GLY A 785 25.67 -17.35 10.81
C GLY A 785 24.79 -17.02 12.01
N GLY A 786 24.45 -18.02 12.84
CA GLY A 786 23.58 -17.87 13.98
C GLY A 786 22.11 -18.17 13.69
N ASN A 787 21.76 -18.67 12.51
CA ASN A 787 20.39 -19.03 12.17
C ASN A 787 19.98 -20.29 12.93
N ILE A 788 18.83 -20.23 13.60
CA ILE A 788 18.35 -21.29 14.47
C ILE A 788 17.11 -21.93 13.87
N THR A 789 17.09 -23.26 13.81
CA THR A 789 15.90 -23.99 13.39
C THR A 789 14.79 -23.91 14.44
N ALA A 790 13.54 -24.01 14.01
CA ALA A 790 12.45 -24.25 14.95
C ALA A 790 12.72 -25.54 15.77
N PRO A 791 12.27 -25.62 17.03
CA PRO A 791 12.34 -26.85 17.81
C PRO A 791 11.62 -28.00 17.09
N GLN A 792 12.34 -29.09 16.79
CA GLN A 792 11.75 -30.31 16.25
C GLN A 792 11.60 -31.35 17.35
N ASP A 793 10.40 -31.92 17.46
CA ASP A 793 10.11 -33.05 18.34
C ASP A 793 10.03 -34.33 17.51
N ALA A 794 10.79 -35.35 17.89
CA ALA A 794 10.78 -36.65 17.23
C ALA A 794 10.13 -37.76 18.05
N ALA A 795 9.56 -37.44 19.21
CA ALA A 795 8.83 -38.43 20.00
C ALA A 795 7.51 -38.80 19.30
N PRO A 796 7.33 -40.08 18.89
CA PRO A 796 6.08 -40.53 18.31
C PRO A 796 4.92 -40.29 19.29
N PRO A 797 3.70 -39.95 18.80
CA PRO A 797 2.54 -39.70 19.68
C PRO A 797 2.28 -40.83 20.67
N GLU A 798 2.53 -42.09 20.28
CA GLU A 798 2.38 -43.28 21.11
C GLU A 798 3.34 -43.35 22.31
N TRP A 799 4.46 -42.62 22.29
CA TRP A 799 5.41 -42.55 23.41
C TRP A 799 5.03 -41.48 24.43
N ARG A 800 4.03 -40.65 24.14
CA ARG A 800 3.52 -39.60 25.02
C ARG A 800 2.55 -40.12 26.09
N VAL A 801 2.27 -41.43 26.10
CA VAL A 801 1.41 -42.08 27.10
C VAL A 801 2.18 -42.33 28.39
N TYR A 802 1.65 -41.83 29.51
CA TYR A 802 2.18 -42.07 30.86
C TYR A 802 2.22 -43.58 31.15
N LEU A 803 3.40 -44.15 31.38
CA LEU A 803 3.54 -45.48 31.97
C LEU A 803 3.76 -45.32 33.49
N PRO A 804 2.89 -45.89 34.35
CA PRO A 804 3.04 -45.78 35.80
C PRO A 804 4.35 -46.42 36.27
N ALA A 805 4.89 -45.90 37.39
CA ALA A 805 6.22 -46.18 37.95
C ALA A 805 6.47 -47.63 38.42
N THR A 806 5.69 -48.61 37.98
CA THR A 806 5.76 -50.01 38.42
C THR A 806 6.10 -50.94 37.27
N LEU A 807 7.34 -50.87 36.77
CA LEU A 807 8.00 -51.97 36.09
C LEU A 807 9.49 -51.91 36.51
N ARG A 808 9.81 -52.70 37.54
CA ARG A 808 11.19 -52.98 37.98
C ARG A 808 11.88 -53.93 37.02
#